data_AF-A0A1G0P654-F1
#
_entry.id   AF-A0A1G0P654-F1
#
_cell.length_a   1.000
_cell.length_b   1.000
_cell.length_c   1.000
_cell.angle_alpha   90.00
_cell.angle_beta   90.00
_cell.angle_gamma   90.00
#
_symmetry.space_group_name_H-M   'P 1'
#
loop_
_entity.id
_entity.type
_entity.pdbx_description
1 polymer ?
#
loop_
_entity_poly.entity_id
_entity_poly.type
_entity_poly.pdbx_seq_one_letter_code
_entity_poly.pdbx_strand_id
1 'polypeptide(L)'
;MTPDDRLERLERRLHDLEALVLDLQAALKANGVVTAPRVITKPTTPRVVPSHPASLVEPISTPSPAATPVARPSDRGGLAVGTEQWFGQRGLLAAGVFLLILAAGYFLKLAFDRGWISPLLRCAGGGVFGLTVAVTGWRVHERGLRTYGAALIGCGAAIAYLAVWAAVRLYDLLPVTVGLSTMALLSVATFGLARVVNVEALAAAAALGAFLAPLVIGQSGNPNVLLLYSFVLAAGLGGVAQKRWRLTTFLIGLSFFTLGLSAALSSRTVPGNVLMYAVLGASAGLAIGLRERWTETRFLAFWGGWVLLRVAVAVQPRAQGLLVAAGGILLTAPIWWHAWRSSAVWPDRAKDAAGHTETLYFYATPLWLAWAIPQAAPVWFARHDWVAPLAVSLPYLAAGFATPRIPFAVVGTTAALVAVLAAWPGVGAVWALLALALLWASVDHLLKRTDGRWYALVALGVALVHLIADAVARGASPPAFRDAWALALWLATAAAAGLAAGLWRRVESPKPATAPRPIWQGRDHKELLTAEHVPALLWTLAGSMLFFGVTNELTRFFEQTVMSRSTARLAGGLAVSAWWAVFAAGLVILGFQRKLKAVRIAGLAVSGLAVAKVLLFDLSELDALYRIASVFTLGLVSLGVAYLYHRHAKAAEAPGD
;
A
#
# COMPACT_ATOMS: atom_id res chain seq x y z
N MET A 1 1.88 -64.19 10.43
CA MET A 1 2.25 -62.98 11.18
C MET A 1 1.63 -63.13 12.55
N THR A 2 2.45 -63.48 13.53
CA THR A 2 2.00 -63.70 14.90
C THR A 2 1.52 -62.38 15.51
N PRO A 3 0.68 -62.41 16.56
CA PRO A 3 0.33 -61.19 17.31
C PRO A 3 1.56 -60.42 17.79
N ASP A 4 2.66 -61.12 18.12
CA ASP A 4 3.93 -60.51 18.53
C ASP A 4 4.60 -59.74 17.37
N ASP A 5 4.58 -60.28 16.15
CA ASP A 5 5.07 -59.57 14.95
C ASP A 5 4.28 -58.27 14.65
N ARG A 6 3.01 -58.19 15.07
CA ARG A 6 2.19 -56.97 14.92
C ARG A 6 2.56 -55.94 15.98
N LEU A 7 2.86 -56.38 17.19
CA LEU A 7 3.19 -55.53 18.33
C LEU A 7 4.55 -54.86 18.11
N GLU A 8 5.58 -55.62 17.73
CA GLU A 8 6.89 -55.04 17.41
C GLU A 8 6.85 -54.05 16.23
N ARG A 9 5.97 -54.29 15.27
CA ARG A 9 5.82 -53.42 14.09
C ARG A 9 5.08 -52.13 14.44
N LEU A 10 4.18 -52.18 15.42
CA LEU A 10 3.51 -51.00 15.97
C LEU A 10 4.46 -50.20 16.86
N GLU A 11 5.26 -50.86 17.70
CA GLU A 11 6.27 -50.21 18.55
C GLU A 11 7.33 -49.50 17.72
N ARG A 12 7.82 -50.14 16.64
CA ARG A 12 8.73 -49.49 15.68
C ARG A 12 8.12 -48.25 15.03
N ARG A 13 6.87 -48.34 14.57
CA ARG A 13 6.16 -47.18 14.00
C ARG A 13 5.94 -46.05 14.99
N LEU A 14 5.73 -46.36 16.27
CA LEU A 14 5.60 -45.37 17.33
C LEU A 14 6.92 -44.63 17.57
N HIS A 15 8.03 -45.36 17.65
CA HIS A 15 9.36 -44.76 17.79
C HIS A 15 9.72 -43.87 16.58
N ASP A 16 9.39 -44.31 15.36
CA ASP A 16 9.62 -43.53 14.14
C ASP A 16 8.80 -42.23 14.14
N LEU A 17 7.55 -42.28 14.62
CA LEU A 17 6.67 -41.11 14.74
C LEU A 17 7.16 -40.14 15.82
N GLU A 18 7.60 -40.64 16.98
CA GLU A 18 8.17 -39.81 18.05
C GLU A 18 9.43 -39.09 17.59
N ALA A 19 10.32 -39.78 16.85
CA ALA A 19 11.50 -39.18 16.25
C ALA A 19 11.13 -38.05 15.26
N LEU A 20 10.14 -38.28 14.39
CA LEU A 20 9.64 -37.27 13.44
C LEU A 20 9.05 -36.03 14.13
N VAL A 21 8.33 -36.23 15.24
CA VAL A 21 7.75 -35.13 16.02
C VAL A 21 8.84 -34.29 16.70
N LEU A 22 9.87 -34.93 17.26
CA LEU A 22 11.00 -34.22 17.87
C LEU A 22 11.78 -33.41 16.83
N ASP A 23 11.98 -33.97 15.63
CA ASP A 23 12.68 -33.29 14.53
C ASP A 23 11.86 -32.10 13.98
N LEU A 24 10.54 -32.25 13.87
CA LEU A 24 9.62 -31.15 13.55
C LEU A 24 9.61 -30.07 14.63
N GLN A 25 9.62 -30.44 15.91
CA GLN A 25 9.68 -29.47 17.01
C GLN A 25 11.02 -28.71 17.02
N ALA A 26 12.13 -29.39 16.72
CA ALA A 26 13.43 -28.75 16.54
C ALA A 26 13.43 -27.79 15.34
N ALA A 27 12.87 -28.20 14.20
CA ALA A 27 12.73 -27.37 13.00
C ALA A 27 11.81 -26.15 13.22
N LEU A 28 10.74 -26.30 14.00
CA LEU A 28 9.83 -25.21 14.36
C LEU A 28 10.49 -24.19 15.31
N LYS A 29 11.29 -24.67 16.27
CA LYS A 29 12.10 -23.79 17.15
C LYS A 29 13.17 -23.04 16.37
N ALA A 30 13.83 -23.68 15.39
CA ALA A 30 14.83 -23.04 14.53
C ALA A 30 14.24 -21.95 13.62
N ASN A 31 12.98 -22.10 13.19
CA ASN A 31 12.30 -21.16 12.30
C ASN A 31 11.56 -20.01 13.01
N GLY A 32 11.67 -19.88 14.34
CA GLY A 32 11.14 -18.73 15.07
C GLY A 32 9.61 -18.52 14.95
N VAL A 33 8.84 -19.55 14.58
CA VAL A 33 7.37 -19.47 14.49
C VAL A 33 6.78 -19.92 15.83
N VAL A 34 7.02 -19.12 16.88
CA VAL A 34 6.20 -19.13 18.10
C VAL A 34 5.91 -17.68 18.45
N THR A 35 4.78 -17.18 17.95
CA THR A 35 4.06 -16.08 18.60
C THR A 35 2.93 -16.69 19.41
N ALA A 36 2.89 -16.32 20.70
CA ALA A 36 1.90 -16.70 21.68
C ALA A 36 0.48 -16.17 21.32
N PRO A 37 -0.60 -16.69 21.95
CA PRO A 37 -1.95 -16.59 21.43
C PRO A 37 -2.59 -15.22 21.66
N ARG A 38 -3.22 -14.69 20.60
CA ARG A 38 -4.15 -13.55 20.69
C ARG A 38 -5.49 -14.08 21.18
N VAL A 39 -5.84 -13.72 22.42
CA VAL A 39 -7.17 -13.94 23.01
C VAL A 39 -8.22 -13.27 22.13
N ILE A 40 -9.15 -14.07 21.58
CA ILE A 40 -10.37 -13.57 20.94
C ILE A 40 -11.46 -13.55 22.01
N THR A 41 -11.70 -12.38 22.61
CA THR A 41 -12.93 -12.12 23.38
C THR A 41 -14.08 -11.87 22.41
N LYS A 42 -15.21 -12.56 22.62
CA LYS A 42 -16.49 -12.30 21.95
C LYS A 42 -16.94 -10.85 22.15
N PRO A 43 -17.45 -10.15 21.14
CA PRO A 43 -18.23 -8.94 21.36
C PRO A 43 -19.63 -9.32 21.88
N THR A 44 -19.87 -9.08 23.16
CA THR A 44 -21.20 -8.90 23.73
C THR A 44 -21.71 -7.53 23.28
N THR A 45 -22.82 -7.50 22.55
CA THR A 45 -23.53 -6.29 22.14
C THR A 45 -24.06 -5.54 23.37
N PRO A 46 -23.73 -4.24 23.55
CA PRO A 46 -24.43 -3.40 24.51
C PRO A 46 -25.73 -2.86 23.89
N ARG A 47 -26.81 -3.17 24.60
CA ARG A 47 -28.16 -2.62 24.52
C ARG A 47 -28.14 -1.09 24.54
N VAL A 48 -28.62 -0.45 23.47
CA VAL A 48 -29.03 0.96 23.49
C VAL A 48 -30.51 1.01 23.85
N VAL A 49 -30.79 1.61 25.00
CA VAL A 49 -32.14 2.03 25.44
C VAL A 49 -32.48 3.34 24.71
N PRO A 50 -33.67 3.48 24.11
CA PRO A 50 -34.11 4.76 23.58
C PRO A 50 -34.79 5.59 24.68
N SER A 51 -34.32 6.82 24.87
CA SER A 51 -35.03 7.89 25.57
C SER A 51 -35.30 9.04 24.57
N HIS A 52 -36.58 9.25 24.23
CA HIS A 52 -37.10 10.55 23.75
C HIS A 52 -37.22 11.50 24.95
N PRO A 53 -37.19 12.85 24.83
CA PRO A 53 -37.89 13.71 23.85
C PRO A 53 -36.93 14.75 23.21
N ALA A 54 -37.25 15.61 22.24
CA ALA A 54 -38.39 16.52 22.13
C ALA A 54 -38.58 16.99 20.67
N SER A 55 -39.84 17.14 20.29
CA SER A 55 -40.28 17.89 19.11
C SER A 55 -40.32 19.39 19.40
N LEU A 56 -39.93 20.18 18.40
CA LEU A 56 -40.42 21.55 18.16
C LEU A 56 -40.96 21.59 16.72
N VAL A 57 -42.29 21.44 16.58
CA VAL A 57 -43.29 22.31 15.89
C VAL A 57 -42.74 23.21 14.76
N GLU A 58 -43.30 23.40 13.55
CA GLU A 58 -44.49 23.00 12.73
C GLU A 58 -44.24 23.58 11.29
N PRO A 59 -45.14 23.56 10.24
CA PRO A 59 -46.59 23.24 10.17
C PRO A 59 -46.89 22.14 9.11
N ILE A 60 -48.09 21.58 8.90
CA ILE A 60 -49.40 22.16 8.58
C ILE A 60 -50.44 21.02 8.76
N SER A 61 -51.61 21.29 9.35
CA SER A 61 -52.97 20.98 8.82
C SER A 61 -54.04 20.96 9.93
N THR A 62 -55.15 21.61 9.63
CA THR A 62 -56.35 21.88 10.44
C THR A 62 -57.16 20.64 10.87
N PRO A 63 -58.08 20.78 11.85
CA PRO A 63 -58.58 19.67 12.67
C PRO A 63 -59.89 19.07 12.15
N SER A 64 -60.16 17.80 12.49
CA SER A 64 -61.53 17.25 12.56
C SER A 64 -61.61 16.13 13.62
N PRO A 65 -62.71 16.02 14.40
CA PRO A 65 -62.64 15.54 15.78
C PRO A 65 -63.07 14.08 16.00
N ALA A 66 -62.44 13.49 17.02
CA ALA A 66 -62.94 12.50 17.99
C ALA A 66 -63.71 11.25 17.50
N ALA A 67 -63.06 10.08 17.66
CA ALA A 67 -63.73 8.87 18.12
C ALA A 67 -62.81 8.09 19.08
N THR A 68 -63.33 7.81 20.28
CA THR A 68 -62.74 7.09 21.40
C THR A 68 -62.56 5.58 21.08
N PRO A 69 -61.66 4.86 21.78
CA PRO A 69 -61.15 3.56 21.36
C PRO A 69 -62.05 2.40 21.81
N VAL A 70 -62.20 1.39 20.94
CA VAL A 70 -62.70 0.06 21.34
C VAL A 70 -61.51 -0.87 21.49
N ALA A 71 -61.21 -1.24 22.73
CA ALA A 71 -60.33 -2.35 23.04
C ALA A 71 -61.09 -3.67 22.89
N ARG A 72 -60.53 -4.60 22.11
CA ARG A 72 -60.67 -6.06 22.32
C ARG A 72 -59.59 -6.82 21.52
N PRO A 73 -59.33 -8.08 21.88
CA PRO A 73 -58.34 -8.52 22.85
C PRO A 73 -57.06 -9.04 22.18
N SER A 74 -56.01 -9.17 22.98
CA SER A 74 -54.74 -9.77 22.61
C SER A 74 -54.88 -11.19 22.07
N ASP A 75 -54.41 -11.42 20.84
CA ASP A 75 -53.93 -12.73 20.39
C ASP A 75 -52.45 -12.65 20.02
N ARG A 76 -51.63 -13.13 20.94
CA ARG A 76 -50.25 -13.51 20.68
C ARG A 76 -50.28 -14.79 19.84
N GLY A 77 -50.08 -14.68 18.53
CA GLY A 77 -50.01 -15.87 17.67
C GLY A 77 -49.63 -15.65 16.20
N GLY A 78 -48.99 -14.53 15.82
CA GLY A 78 -48.89 -14.11 14.41
C GLY A 78 -47.50 -14.08 13.76
N LEU A 79 -46.45 -14.71 14.31
CA LEU A 79 -45.09 -14.63 13.74
C LEU A 79 -44.43 -15.97 13.41
N ALA A 80 -45.16 -17.10 13.47
CA ALA A 80 -44.60 -18.42 13.16
C ALA A 80 -45.10 -19.06 11.84
N VAL A 81 -46.02 -18.45 11.09
CA VAL A 81 -46.63 -19.10 9.90
C VAL A 81 -46.08 -18.59 8.55
N GLY A 82 -45.25 -17.55 8.52
CA GLY A 82 -44.68 -17.01 7.26
C GLY A 82 -43.38 -17.66 6.78
N THR A 83 -42.57 -18.20 7.69
CA THR A 83 -41.23 -18.72 7.40
C THR A 83 -41.24 -20.18 6.95
N GLU A 84 -42.23 -20.94 7.43
CA GLU A 84 -42.37 -22.38 7.17
C GLU A 84 -42.89 -22.66 5.74
N GLN A 85 -43.75 -21.79 5.21
CA GLN A 85 -44.27 -21.90 3.83
C GLN A 85 -43.19 -21.56 2.78
N TRP A 86 -42.25 -20.67 3.11
CA TRP A 86 -41.13 -20.30 2.22
C TRP A 86 -40.04 -21.38 2.17
N PHE A 87 -39.68 -21.96 3.31
CA PHE A 87 -38.72 -23.07 3.39
C PHE A 87 -39.31 -24.40 2.88
N GLY A 88 -40.57 -24.69 3.18
CA GLY A 88 -41.21 -25.97 2.86
C GLY A 88 -41.61 -26.15 1.39
N GLN A 89 -42.18 -25.13 0.74
CA GLN A 89 -42.74 -25.31 -0.61
C GLN A 89 -41.77 -24.91 -1.73
N ARG A 90 -41.00 -23.83 -1.56
CA ARG A 90 -39.97 -23.40 -2.53
C ARG A 90 -38.62 -24.05 -2.27
N GLY A 91 -38.25 -24.25 -1.01
CA GLY A 91 -37.00 -24.93 -0.64
C GLY A 91 -36.98 -26.40 -1.03
N LEU A 92 -38.09 -27.13 -0.82
CA LEU A 92 -38.20 -28.54 -1.22
C LEU A 92 -38.28 -28.71 -2.74
N LEU A 93 -38.99 -27.83 -3.45
CA LEU A 93 -39.03 -27.83 -4.91
C LEU A 93 -37.66 -27.47 -5.52
N ALA A 94 -36.95 -26.49 -4.95
CA ALA A 94 -35.59 -26.17 -5.37
C ALA A 94 -34.60 -27.31 -5.09
N ALA A 95 -34.70 -27.96 -3.92
CA ALA A 95 -33.90 -29.14 -3.58
C ALA A 95 -34.21 -30.33 -4.50
N GLY A 96 -35.48 -30.57 -4.81
CA GLY A 96 -35.92 -31.61 -5.74
C GLY A 96 -35.43 -31.36 -7.17
N VAL A 97 -35.56 -30.13 -7.68
CA VAL A 97 -35.00 -29.74 -8.99
C VAL A 97 -33.48 -29.88 -9.01
N PHE A 98 -32.80 -29.49 -7.93
CA PHE A 98 -31.35 -29.64 -7.82
C PHE A 98 -30.91 -31.11 -7.84
N LEU A 99 -31.58 -31.98 -7.08
CA LEU A 99 -31.33 -33.42 -7.09
C LEU A 99 -31.63 -34.04 -8.45
N LEU A 100 -32.69 -33.60 -9.14
CA LEU A 100 -33.05 -34.09 -10.46
C LEU A 100 -32.03 -33.65 -11.52
N ILE A 101 -31.51 -32.42 -11.45
CA ILE A 101 -30.41 -31.95 -12.31
C ILE A 101 -29.14 -32.78 -12.05
N LEU A 102 -28.79 -33.06 -10.78
CA LEU A 102 -27.65 -33.90 -10.43
C LEU A 102 -27.82 -35.34 -10.93
N ALA A 103 -29.01 -35.92 -10.76
CA ALA A 103 -29.34 -37.26 -11.23
C ALA A 103 -29.26 -37.34 -12.77
N ALA A 104 -29.82 -36.36 -13.49
CA ALA A 104 -29.71 -36.28 -14.94
C ALA A 104 -28.26 -36.14 -15.40
N GLY A 105 -27.46 -35.30 -14.72
CA GLY A 105 -26.02 -35.16 -15.00
C GLY A 105 -25.22 -36.44 -14.75
N TYR A 106 -25.50 -37.15 -13.65
CA TYR A 106 -24.84 -38.42 -13.33
C TYR A 106 -25.27 -39.54 -14.27
N PHE A 107 -26.55 -39.59 -14.66
CA PHE A 107 -27.04 -40.53 -15.67
C PHE A 107 -26.40 -40.28 -17.03
N LEU A 108 -26.28 -39.01 -17.44
CA LEU A 108 -25.61 -38.65 -18.69
C LEU A 108 -24.13 -39.05 -18.67
N LYS A 109 -23.44 -38.80 -17.54
CA LYS A 109 -22.07 -39.29 -17.33
C LYS A 109 -22.00 -40.82 -17.41
N LEU A 110 -22.91 -41.53 -16.75
CA LEU A 110 -22.96 -43.00 -16.77
C LEU A 110 -23.21 -43.54 -18.19
N ALA A 111 -24.11 -42.92 -18.95
CA ALA A 111 -24.37 -43.28 -20.34
C ALA A 111 -23.15 -43.01 -21.23
N PHE A 112 -22.34 -42.00 -20.91
CA PHE A 112 -21.07 -41.71 -21.59
C PHE A 112 -19.98 -42.72 -21.22
N ASP A 113 -19.85 -43.06 -19.94
CA ASP A 113 -18.86 -44.01 -19.41
C ASP A 113 -19.13 -45.44 -19.89
N ARG A 114 -20.42 -45.83 -20.04
CA ARG A 114 -20.84 -47.14 -20.56
C ARG A 114 -20.88 -47.24 -22.08
N GLY A 115 -20.59 -46.15 -22.79
CA GLY A 115 -20.57 -46.13 -24.25
C GLY A 115 -21.95 -46.17 -24.93
N TRP A 116 -23.05 -46.01 -24.19
CA TRP A 116 -24.42 -46.09 -24.73
C TRP A 116 -24.72 -45.03 -25.77
N ILE A 117 -24.11 -43.86 -25.64
CA ILE A 117 -24.21 -42.76 -26.59
C ILE A 117 -22.88 -42.70 -27.33
N SER A 118 -22.88 -42.78 -28.66
CA SER A 118 -21.64 -42.67 -29.44
C SER A 118 -21.01 -41.28 -29.24
N PRO A 119 -19.66 -41.14 -29.21
CA PRO A 119 -19.01 -39.85 -29.04
C PRO A 119 -19.50 -38.77 -30.01
N LEU A 120 -19.78 -39.14 -31.26
CA LEU A 120 -20.38 -38.26 -32.27
C LEU A 120 -21.74 -37.71 -31.82
N LEU A 121 -22.62 -38.57 -31.31
CA LEU A 121 -23.96 -38.18 -30.86
C LEU A 121 -23.91 -37.31 -29.60
N ARG A 122 -22.90 -37.46 -28.74
CA ARG A 122 -22.67 -36.58 -27.57
C ARG A 122 -22.35 -35.15 -28.02
N CYS A 123 -21.43 -35.00 -28.97
CA CYS A 123 -21.01 -33.70 -29.47
C CYS A 123 -22.08 -33.06 -30.36
N ALA A 124 -22.69 -33.83 -31.27
CA ALA A 124 -23.78 -33.34 -32.11
C ALA A 124 -25.01 -32.96 -31.27
N GLY A 125 -25.37 -33.80 -30.30
CA GLY A 125 -26.47 -33.54 -29.36
C GLY A 125 -26.21 -32.28 -28.51
N GLY A 126 -24.99 -32.11 -28.00
CA GLY A 126 -24.59 -30.88 -27.30
C GLY A 126 -24.68 -29.64 -28.18
N GLY A 127 -24.23 -29.72 -29.44
CA GLY A 127 -24.32 -28.62 -30.41
C GLY A 127 -25.76 -28.24 -30.73
N VAL A 128 -26.63 -29.22 -31.02
CA VAL A 128 -28.06 -29.00 -31.28
C VAL A 128 -28.74 -28.41 -30.05
N PHE A 129 -28.48 -28.96 -28.86
CA PHE A 129 -29.02 -28.44 -27.61
C PHE A 129 -28.59 -26.98 -27.38
N GLY A 130 -27.31 -26.66 -27.55
CA GLY A 130 -26.79 -25.29 -27.47
C GLY A 130 -27.49 -24.34 -28.43
N LEU A 131 -27.73 -24.76 -29.68
CA LEU A 131 -28.46 -23.97 -30.68
C LEU A 131 -29.93 -23.74 -30.27
N THR A 132 -30.62 -24.77 -29.79
CA THR A 132 -32.02 -24.63 -29.35
C THR A 132 -32.16 -23.65 -28.18
N VAL A 133 -31.23 -23.70 -27.22
CA VAL A 133 -31.17 -22.75 -26.10
C VAL A 133 -30.92 -21.33 -26.61
N ALA A 134 -30.00 -21.14 -27.54
CA ALA A 134 -29.70 -19.83 -28.11
C ALA A 134 -30.89 -19.23 -28.90
N VAL A 135 -31.56 -20.03 -29.73
CA VAL A 135 -32.77 -19.62 -30.46
C VAL A 135 -33.91 -19.27 -29.50
N THR A 136 -34.08 -20.04 -28.43
CA THR A 136 -35.07 -19.72 -27.39
C THR A 136 -34.72 -18.40 -26.69
N GLY A 137 -33.43 -18.17 -26.40
CA GLY A 137 -32.94 -16.89 -25.88
C GLY A 137 -33.23 -15.71 -26.81
N TRP A 138 -33.08 -15.89 -28.12
CA TRP A 138 -33.44 -14.88 -29.12
C TRP A 138 -34.93 -14.53 -29.10
N ARG A 139 -35.81 -15.54 -29.08
CA ARG A 139 -37.27 -15.33 -28.99
C ARG A 139 -37.66 -14.63 -27.68
N VAL A 140 -37.00 -14.95 -26.57
CA VAL A 140 -37.22 -14.30 -25.27
C VAL A 140 -36.71 -12.85 -25.28
N HIS A 141 -35.63 -12.57 -26.00
CA HIS A 141 -35.13 -11.22 -26.21
C HIS A 141 -36.14 -10.36 -26.98
N GLU A 142 -36.73 -10.88 -28.06
CA GLU A 142 -37.77 -10.18 -28.85
C GLU A 142 -39.04 -9.88 -28.03
N ARG A 143 -39.34 -10.70 -27.01
CA ARG A 143 -40.47 -10.50 -26.09
C ARG A 143 -40.21 -9.45 -24.99
N GLY A 144 -39.07 -8.74 -25.03
CA GLY A 144 -38.76 -7.61 -24.15
C GLY A 144 -37.86 -7.94 -22.95
N LEU A 145 -37.56 -9.21 -22.68
CA LEU A 145 -36.67 -9.64 -21.59
C LEU A 145 -35.20 -9.62 -22.03
N ARG A 146 -34.67 -8.43 -22.34
CA ARG A 146 -33.39 -8.24 -23.04
C ARG A 146 -32.20 -8.94 -22.37
N THR A 147 -32.02 -8.76 -21.05
CA THR A 147 -30.89 -9.34 -20.29
C THR A 147 -30.98 -10.86 -20.19
N TYR A 148 -32.18 -11.39 -19.95
CA TYR A 148 -32.42 -12.84 -19.86
C TYR A 148 -32.24 -13.53 -21.20
N GLY A 149 -32.77 -12.93 -22.29
CA GLY A 149 -32.56 -13.43 -23.65
C GLY A 149 -31.08 -13.45 -24.03
N ALA A 150 -30.33 -12.39 -23.72
CA ALA A 150 -28.88 -12.34 -23.95
C ALA A 150 -28.12 -13.40 -23.14
N ALA A 151 -28.51 -13.65 -21.89
CA ALA A 151 -27.90 -14.70 -21.05
C ALA A 151 -28.16 -16.11 -21.62
N LEU A 152 -29.38 -16.38 -22.10
CA LEU A 152 -29.73 -17.64 -22.77
C LEU A 152 -28.95 -17.84 -24.09
N ILE A 153 -28.79 -16.78 -24.90
CA ILE A 153 -27.96 -16.80 -26.11
C ILE A 153 -26.51 -17.14 -25.75
N GLY A 154 -25.94 -16.49 -24.74
CA GLY A 154 -24.59 -16.76 -24.26
C GLY A 154 -24.43 -18.18 -23.72
N CYS A 155 -25.43 -18.70 -22.99
CA CYS A 155 -25.44 -20.07 -22.48
C CYS A 155 -25.46 -21.10 -23.63
N GLY A 156 -26.32 -20.91 -24.63
CA GLY A 156 -26.37 -21.76 -25.81
C GLY A 156 -25.05 -21.77 -26.59
N ALA A 157 -24.43 -20.60 -26.76
CA ALA A 157 -23.10 -20.48 -27.37
C ALA A 157 -22.02 -21.21 -26.55
N ALA A 158 -22.02 -21.11 -25.22
CA ALA A 158 -21.06 -21.81 -24.36
C ALA A 158 -21.21 -23.34 -24.43
N ILE A 159 -22.44 -23.85 -24.51
CA ILE A 159 -22.71 -25.29 -24.66
C ILE A 159 -22.19 -25.79 -26.02
N ALA A 160 -22.47 -25.07 -27.10
CA ALA A 160 -21.97 -25.42 -28.43
C ALA A 160 -20.43 -25.38 -28.48
N TYR A 161 -19.84 -24.40 -27.79
CA TYR A 161 -18.40 -24.27 -27.64
C TYR A 161 -17.77 -25.48 -26.92
N LEU A 162 -18.35 -25.93 -25.80
CA LEU A 162 -17.90 -27.14 -25.09
C LEU A 162 -18.06 -28.40 -25.93
N ALA A 163 -19.11 -28.50 -26.74
CA ALA A 163 -19.33 -29.63 -27.63
C ALA A 163 -18.24 -29.75 -28.71
N VAL A 164 -17.83 -28.63 -29.30
CA VAL A 164 -16.71 -28.59 -30.27
C VAL A 164 -15.39 -28.96 -29.59
N TRP A 165 -15.14 -28.44 -28.39
CA TRP A 165 -13.93 -28.80 -27.63
C TRP A 165 -13.86 -30.31 -27.33
N ALA A 166 -14.97 -30.87 -26.83
CA ALA A 166 -15.05 -32.30 -26.52
C ALA A 166 -14.82 -33.16 -27.78
N ALA A 167 -15.35 -32.73 -28.93
CA ALA A 167 -15.14 -33.42 -30.21
C ALA A 167 -13.66 -33.46 -30.62
N VAL A 168 -12.90 -32.39 -30.35
CA VAL A 168 -11.48 -32.33 -30.72
C VAL A 168 -10.60 -33.03 -29.69
N ARG A 169 -10.82 -32.77 -28.38
CA ARG A 169 -9.84 -33.10 -27.33
C ARG A 169 -10.18 -34.33 -26.52
N LEU A 170 -11.46 -34.62 -26.33
CA LEU A 170 -11.89 -35.74 -25.49
C LEU A 170 -12.16 -37.00 -26.31
N TYR A 171 -12.53 -36.83 -27.57
CA TYR A 171 -12.98 -37.92 -28.44
C TYR A 171 -12.25 -38.03 -29.78
N ASP A 172 -11.30 -37.13 -30.08
CA ASP A 172 -10.51 -37.09 -31.33
C ASP A 172 -11.34 -37.22 -32.63
N LEU A 173 -12.60 -36.74 -32.60
CA LEU A 173 -13.56 -36.82 -33.72
C LEU A 173 -13.27 -35.80 -34.81
N LEU A 174 -12.69 -34.66 -34.45
CA LEU A 174 -12.40 -33.56 -35.37
C LEU A 174 -10.91 -33.21 -35.33
N PRO A 175 -10.29 -32.97 -36.49
CA PRO A 175 -8.96 -32.38 -36.55
C PRO A 175 -8.91 -31.05 -35.80
N VAL A 176 -7.81 -30.80 -35.10
CA VAL A 176 -7.57 -29.57 -34.31
C VAL A 176 -7.83 -28.29 -35.11
N THR A 177 -7.47 -28.28 -36.40
CA THR A 177 -7.70 -27.15 -37.32
C THR A 177 -9.18 -26.88 -37.57
N VAL A 178 -9.99 -27.92 -37.76
CA VAL A 178 -11.43 -27.82 -37.98
C VAL A 178 -12.11 -27.32 -36.70
N GLY A 179 -11.78 -27.91 -35.56
CA GLY A 179 -12.34 -27.50 -34.27
C GLY A 179 -12.04 -26.06 -33.89
N LEU A 180 -10.78 -25.61 -34.05
CA LEU A 180 -10.40 -24.21 -33.84
C LEU A 180 -11.16 -23.27 -34.79
N SER A 181 -11.33 -23.64 -36.06
CA SER A 181 -12.06 -22.85 -37.04
C SER A 181 -13.55 -22.72 -36.67
N THR A 182 -14.18 -23.81 -36.23
CA THR A 182 -15.58 -23.81 -35.79
C THR A 182 -15.77 -22.97 -34.52
N MET A 183 -14.85 -23.05 -33.56
CA MET A 183 -14.88 -22.20 -32.37
C MET A 183 -14.71 -20.71 -32.71
N ALA A 184 -13.80 -20.38 -33.63
CA ALA A 184 -13.61 -19.01 -34.09
C ALA A 184 -14.88 -18.46 -34.75
N LEU A 185 -15.52 -19.23 -35.63
CA LEU A 185 -16.80 -18.88 -36.25
C LEU A 185 -17.91 -18.68 -35.20
N LEU A 186 -17.99 -19.55 -34.20
CA LEU A 186 -18.97 -19.44 -33.12
C LEU A 186 -18.76 -18.16 -32.29
N SER A 187 -17.51 -17.79 -32.00
CA SER A 187 -17.19 -16.54 -31.31
C SER A 187 -17.54 -15.31 -32.16
N VAL A 188 -17.26 -15.33 -33.47
CA VAL A 188 -17.64 -14.25 -34.39
C VAL A 188 -19.17 -14.11 -34.48
N ALA A 189 -19.89 -15.22 -34.59
CA ALA A 189 -21.36 -15.22 -34.63
C ALA A 189 -21.97 -14.69 -33.34
N THR A 190 -21.47 -15.14 -32.18
CA THR A 190 -21.93 -14.66 -30.86
C THR A 190 -21.62 -13.18 -30.67
N PHE A 191 -20.47 -12.72 -31.14
CA PHE A 191 -20.09 -11.32 -31.10
C PHE A 191 -20.96 -10.45 -32.04
N GLY A 192 -21.28 -10.94 -33.24
CA GLY A 192 -22.24 -10.30 -34.15
C GLY A 192 -23.62 -10.17 -33.52
N LEU A 193 -24.12 -11.23 -32.87
CA LEU A 193 -25.37 -11.20 -32.11
C LEU A 193 -25.29 -10.20 -30.96
N ALA A 194 -24.18 -10.12 -30.24
CA ALA A 194 -23.98 -9.14 -29.17
C ALA A 194 -24.05 -7.69 -29.67
N ARG A 195 -23.55 -7.41 -30.88
CA ARG A 195 -23.69 -6.08 -31.52
C ARG A 195 -25.14 -5.73 -31.81
N VAL A 196 -25.92 -6.68 -32.33
CA VAL A 196 -27.33 -6.47 -32.65
C VAL A 196 -28.16 -6.31 -31.37
N VAL A 197 -27.94 -7.18 -30.39
CA VAL A 197 -28.63 -7.20 -29.09
C VAL A 197 -28.17 -6.04 -28.17
N ASN A 198 -27.04 -5.42 -28.47
CA ASN A 198 -26.41 -4.32 -27.72
C ASN A 198 -26.21 -4.64 -26.22
N VAL A 199 -25.86 -5.90 -25.91
CA VAL A 199 -25.57 -6.36 -24.55
C VAL A 199 -24.09 -6.73 -24.43
N GLU A 200 -23.40 -5.98 -23.58
CA GLU A 200 -21.96 -6.15 -23.34
C GLU A 200 -21.59 -7.51 -22.78
N ALA A 201 -22.41 -8.09 -21.88
CA ALA A 201 -22.13 -9.40 -21.28
C ALA A 201 -22.02 -10.52 -22.33
N LEU A 202 -22.78 -10.43 -23.43
CA LEU A 202 -22.73 -11.41 -24.51
C LEU A 202 -21.45 -11.27 -25.35
N ALA A 203 -21.00 -10.04 -25.59
CA ALA A 203 -19.73 -9.76 -26.26
C ALA A 203 -18.54 -10.19 -25.39
N ALA A 204 -18.62 -9.97 -24.08
CA ALA A 204 -17.66 -10.43 -23.09
C ALA A 204 -17.56 -11.96 -23.08
N ALA A 205 -18.69 -12.67 -23.09
CA ALA A 205 -18.73 -14.13 -23.19
C ALA A 205 -18.11 -14.65 -24.51
N ALA A 206 -18.37 -13.99 -25.63
CA ALA A 206 -17.76 -14.32 -26.92
C ALA A 206 -16.23 -14.09 -26.91
N ALA A 207 -15.76 -13.00 -26.30
CA ALA A 207 -14.35 -12.68 -26.16
C ALA A 207 -13.63 -13.66 -25.23
N LEU A 208 -14.26 -14.06 -24.13
CA LEU A 208 -13.73 -15.05 -23.18
C LEU A 208 -13.70 -16.45 -23.81
N GLY A 209 -14.78 -16.84 -24.48
CA GLY A 209 -14.87 -18.11 -25.21
C GLY A 209 -13.78 -18.17 -26.26
N ALA A 210 -13.63 -17.10 -27.03
CA ALA A 210 -12.51 -16.96 -27.94
C ALA A 210 -11.17 -17.18 -27.21
N PHE A 211 -10.84 -16.33 -26.22
CA PHE A 211 -9.58 -16.45 -25.50
C PHE A 211 -9.23 -17.87 -25.00
N LEU A 212 -10.21 -18.62 -24.49
CA LEU A 212 -9.97 -19.98 -23.99
C LEU A 212 -9.69 -21.03 -25.09
N ALA A 213 -10.02 -20.80 -26.37
CA ALA A 213 -9.95 -21.82 -27.43
C ALA A 213 -8.57 -22.45 -27.61
N PRO A 214 -7.50 -21.65 -27.78
CA PRO A 214 -6.18 -22.21 -28.01
C PRO A 214 -5.59 -22.86 -26.76
N LEU A 215 -5.96 -22.38 -25.56
CA LEU A 215 -5.49 -22.96 -24.29
C LEU A 215 -6.11 -24.34 -24.04
N VAL A 216 -7.38 -24.52 -24.40
CA VAL A 216 -8.17 -25.69 -24.02
C VAL A 216 -8.04 -26.82 -25.08
N ILE A 217 -7.84 -26.48 -26.36
CA ILE A 217 -7.57 -27.47 -27.43
C ILE A 217 -6.08 -27.89 -27.48
N GLY A 218 -5.16 -27.00 -27.07
CA GLY A 218 -3.72 -27.22 -27.10
C GLY A 218 -3.05 -26.56 -28.31
N GLN A 219 -1.73 -26.30 -28.21
CA GLN A 219 -0.97 -25.63 -29.27
C GLN A 219 -0.85 -26.53 -30.51
N SER A 220 -1.62 -26.22 -31.56
CA SER A 220 -1.33 -26.74 -32.89
C SER A 220 0.00 -26.15 -33.36
N GLY A 221 0.95 -26.98 -33.81
CA GLY A 221 2.26 -26.53 -34.31
C GLY A 221 2.24 -25.66 -35.58
N ASN A 222 1.09 -25.17 -36.03
CA ASN A 222 0.93 -24.33 -37.22
C ASN A 222 0.72 -22.83 -36.84
N PRO A 223 1.74 -21.98 -37.02
CA PRO A 223 1.69 -20.55 -36.66
C PRO A 223 0.57 -19.77 -37.37
N ASN A 224 0.20 -20.17 -38.59
CA ASN A 224 -0.80 -19.43 -39.39
C ASN A 224 -2.20 -19.48 -38.78
N VAL A 225 -2.53 -20.57 -38.07
CA VAL A 225 -3.84 -20.76 -37.43
C VAL A 225 -3.95 -19.89 -36.17
N LEU A 226 -2.88 -19.78 -35.38
CA LEU A 226 -2.78 -18.88 -34.23
C LEU A 226 -2.82 -17.40 -34.66
N LEU A 227 -2.24 -17.06 -35.81
CA LEU A 227 -2.25 -15.71 -36.37
C LEU A 227 -3.64 -15.31 -36.91
N LEU A 228 -4.30 -16.18 -37.68
CA LEU A 228 -5.69 -15.97 -38.13
C LEU A 228 -6.63 -15.77 -36.94
N TYR A 229 -6.39 -16.52 -35.87
CA TYR A 229 -7.17 -16.45 -34.64
C TYR A 229 -6.94 -15.14 -33.85
N SER A 230 -5.68 -14.74 -33.71
CA SER A 230 -5.29 -13.46 -33.11
C SER A 230 -5.82 -12.27 -33.92
N PHE A 231 -5.90 -12.42 -35.24
CA PHE A 231 -6.52 -11.44 -36.14
C PHE A 231 -8.03 -11.34 -35.91
N VAL A 232 -8.75 -12.44 -35.74
CA VAL A 232 -10.19 -12.43 -35.41
C VAL A 232 -10.45 -11.74 -34.06
N LEU A 233 -9.63 -12.02 -33.04
CA LEU A 233 -9.69 -11.33 -31.75
C LEU A 233 -9.40 -9.82 -31.90
N ALA A 234 -8.39 -9.44 -32.69
CA ALA A 234 -8.04 -8.04 -32.95
C ALA A 234 -9.12 -7.29 -33.76
N ALA A 235 -9.74 -7.95 -34.74
CA ALA A 235 -10.85 -7.40 -35.54
C ALA A 235 -12.12 -7.20 -34.69
N GLY A 236 -12.40 -8.14 -33.78
CA GLY A 236 -13.44 -7.98 -32.76
C GLY A 236 -13.20 -6.75 -31.88
N LEU A 237 -11.96 -6.55 -31.43
CA LEU A 237 -11.50 -5.42 -30.63
C LEU A 237 -11.75 -4.06 -31.31
N GLY A 238 -11.42 -3.95 -32.60
CA GLY A 238 -11.64 -2.73 -33.38
C GLY A 238 -13.11 -2.29 -33.45
N GLY A 239 -14.04 -3.24 -33.45
CA GLY A 239 -15.47 -2.94 -33.46
C GLY A 239 -16.16 -2.97 -32.11
N VAL A 240 -15.48 -3.36 -31.03
CA VAL A 240 -15.92 -3.13 -29.63
C VAL A 240 -15.58 -1.70 -29.19
N ALA A 241 -14.41 -1.21 -29.59
CA ALA A 241 -13.91 0.11 -29.20
C ALA A 241 -14.88 1.26 -29.58
N GLN A 242 -15.66 1.10 -30.65
CA GLN A 242 -16.65 2.08 -31.10
C GLN A 242 -17.88 2.20 -30.17
N LYS A 243 -18.20 1.17 -29.38
CA LYS A 243 -19.36 1.12 -28.47
C LYS A 243 -19.01 1.38 -27.00
N ARG A 244 -17.73 1.58 -26.67
CA ARG A 244 -17.20 1.81 -25.30
C ARG A 244 -17.56 0.72 -24.28
N TRP A 245 -17.68 -0.53 -24.70
CA TRP A 245 -17.88 -1.66 -23.78
C TRP A 245 -16.59 -2.00 -23.01
N ARG A 246 -16.57 -1.65 -21.73
CA ARG A 246 -15.40 -1.70 -20.84
C ARG A 246 -14.98 -3.12 -20.47
N LEU A 247 -15.92 -3.99 -20.12
CA LEU A 247 -15.70 -5.40 -19.77
C LEU A 247 -15.17 -6.18 -20.99
N THR A 248 -15.74 -5.95 -22.17
CA THR A 248 -15.28 -6.64 -23.39
C THR A 248 -13.87 -6.18 -23.76
N THR A 249 -13.60 -4.87 -23.70
CA THR A 249 -12.26 -4.32 -23.93
C THR A 249 -11.24 -4.85 -22.92
N PHE A 250 -11.63 -4.99 -21.64
CA PHE A 250 -10.80 -5.59 -20.60
C PHE A 250 -10.48 -7.05 -20.92
N LEU A 251 -11.48 -7.88 -21.24
CA LEU A 251 -11.25 -9.29 -21.54
C LEU A 251 -10.36 -9.50 -22.77
N ILE A 252 -10.53 -8.68 -23.81
CA ILE A 252 -9.65 -8.77 -24.98
C ILE A 252 -8.23 -8.27 -24.63
N GLY A 253 -8.10 -7.18 -23.87
CA GLY A 253 -6.79 -6.74 -23.37
C GLY A 253 -6.09 -7.79 -22.49
N LEU A 254 -6.86 -8.46 -21.62
CA LEU A 254 -6.37 -9.57 -20.80
C LEU A 254 -5.87 -10.71 -21.70
N SER A 255 -6.65 -11.07 -22.72
CA SER A 255 -6.29 -12.11 -23.70
C SER A 255 -4.96 -11.83 -24.37
N PHE A 256 -4.69 -10.58 -24.74
CA PHE A 256 -3.42 -10.12 -25.32
C PHE A 256 -2.26 -10.41 -24.36
N PHE A 257 -2.33 -9.96 -23.11
CA PHE A 257 -1.26 -10.19 -22.13
C PHE A 257 -1.06 -11.66 -21.78
N THR A 258 -2.12 -12.45 -21.68
CA THR A 258 -2.04 -13.90 -21.41
C THR A 258 -1.46 -14.69 -22.58
N LEU A 259 -1.72 -14.31 -23.83
CA LEU A 259 -1.06 -14.92 -24.99
C LEU A 259 0.44 -14.58 -24.99
N GLY A 260 0.79 -13.32 -24.68
CA GLY A 260 2.18 -12.91 -24.47
C GLY A 260 2.87 -13.72 -23.36
N LEU A 261 2.17 -13.98 -22.25
CA LEU A 261 2.69 -14.75 -21.12
C LEU A 261 2.88 -16.23 -21.48
N SER A 262 1.89 -16.83 -22.15
CA SER A 262 1.98 -18.21 -22.61
C SER A 262 3.14 -18.38 -23.61
N ALA A 263 3.33 -17.41 -24.51
CA ALA A 263 4.47 -17.41 -25.44
C ALA A 263 5.80 -17.31 -24.68
N ALA A 264 5.91 -16.39 -23.72
CA ALA A 264 7.10 -16.22 -22.88
C ALA A 264 7.53 -17.50 -22.16
N LEU A 265 6.55 -18.25 -21.63
CA LEU A 265 6.79 -19.47 -20.86
C LEU A 265 7.09 -20.70 -21.73
N SER A 266 6.71 -20.69 -23.02
CA SER A 266 6.78 -21.88 -23.89
C SER A 266 8.17 -22.16 -24.49
N SER A 267 9.23 -21.46 -24.07
CA SER A 267 10.66 -21.61 -24.43
C SER A 267 11.05 -21.69 -25.93
N ARG A 268 10.08 -21.67 -26.85
CA ARG A 268 10.25 -21.81 -28.32
C ARG A 268 10.24 -20.49 -29.09
N THR A 269 9.92 -19.36 -28.46
CA THR A 269 9.83 -18.05 -29.14
C THR A 269 11.10 -17.23 -28.97
N VAL A 270 11.50 -16.50 -30.02
CA VAL A 270 12.55 -15.47 -29.92
C VAL A 270 12.11 -14.45 -28.87
N PRO A 271 12.83 -14.30 -27.75
CA PRO A 271 12.39 -13.49 -26.62
C PRO A 271 12.17 -12.01 -26.95
N GLY A 272 12.89 -11.50 -27.95
CA GLY A 272 12.70 -10.14 -28.46
C GLY A 272 11.28 -9.86 -28.95
N ASN A 273 10.58 -10.85 -29.50
CA ASN A 273 9.20 -10.67 -29.98
C ASN A 273 8.22 -10.57 -28.81
N VAL A 274 8.43 -11.34 -27.73
CA VAL A 274 7.63 -11.29 -26.51
C VAL A 274 7.84 -9.94 -25.80
N LEU A 275 9.08 -9.47 -25.74
CA LEU A 275 9.40 -8.15 -25.20
C LEU A 275 8.81 -7.03 -26.05
N MET A 276 8.90 -7.10 -27.37
CA MET A 276 8.31 -6.10 -28.27
C MET A 276 6.79 -6.07 -28.13
N TYR A 277 6.16 -7.24 -28.08
CA TYR A 277 4.71 -7.38 -27.86
C TYR A 277 4.27 -6.84 -26.49
N ALA A 278 5.00 -7.18 -25.42
CA ALA A 278 4.73 -6.71 -24.06
C ALA A 278 4.90 -5.19 -23.95
N VAL A 279 6.02 -4.66 -24.45
CA VAL A 279 6.40 -3.25 -24.28
C VAL A 279 5.61 -2.35 -25.21
N LEU A 280 5.49 -2.67 -26.50
CA LEU A 280 4.73 -1.84 -27.45
C LEU A 280 3.22 -1.95 -27.20
N GLY A 281 2.72 -3.16 -26.92
CA GLY A 281 1.30 -3.36 -26.62
C GLY A 281 0.87 -2.66 -25.33
N ALA A 282 1.66 -2.79 -24.25
CA ALA A 282 1.36 -2.09 -23.00
C ALA A 282 1.59 -0.57 -23.08
N SER A 283 2.65 -0.09 -23.74
CA SER A 283 2.86 1.37 -23.88
C SER A 283 1.76 2.01 -24.74
N ALA A 284 1.34 1.38 -25.83
CA ALA A 284 0.20 1.82 -26.63
C ALA A 284 -1.12 1.75 -25.83
N GLY A 285 -1.35 0.65 -25.10
CA GLY A 285 -2.52 0.49 -24.24
C GLY A 285 -2.57 1.53 -23.11
N LEU A 286 -1.43 1.88 -22.52
CA LEU A 286 -1.30 2.96 -21.55
C LEU A 286 -1.56 4.32 -22.18
N ALA A 287 -0.99 4.61 -23.36
CA ALA A 287 -1.19 5.88 -24.05
C ALA A 287 -2.66 6.11 -24.44
N ILE A 288 -3.30 5.09 -25.02
CA ILE A 288 -4.73 5.12 -25.39
C ILE A 288 -5.59 5.19 -24.13
N GLY A 289 -5.32 4.33 -23.15
CA GLY A 289 -6.07 4.30 -21.89
C GLY A 289 -5.99 5.63 -21.14
N LEU A 290 -4.82 6.26 -21.08
CA LEU A 290 -4.62 7.58 -20.47
C LEU A 290 -5.39 8.67 -21.22
N ARG A 291 -5.39 8.65 -22.57
CA ARG A 291 -6.13 9.60 -23.42
C ARG A 291 -7.65 9.47 -23.29
N GLU A 292 -8.18 8.25 -23.33
CA GLU A 292 -9.62 7.96 -23.36
C GLU A 292 -10.26 7.73 -21.97
N ARG A 293 -9.46 7.80 -20.89
CA ARG A 293 -9.88 7.54 -19.50
C ARG A 293 -10.43 6.14 -19.23
N TRP A 294 -9.94 5.14 -19.95
CA TRP A 294 -10.31 3.73 -19.73
C TRP A 294 -9.46 3.10 -18.63
N THR A 295 -10.00 2.99 -17.42
CA THR A 295 -9.26 2.46 -16.25
C THR A 295 -8.87 1.00 -16.43
N GLU A 296 -9.70 0.20 -17.08
CA GLU A 296 -9.48 -1.22 -17.37
C GLU A 296 -8.24 -1.45 -18.24
N THR A 297 -8.16 -0.71 -19.35
CA THR A 297 -7.05 -0.80 -20.31
C THR A 297 -5.75 -0.33 -19.66
N ARG A 298 -5.79 0.74 -18.85
CA ARG A 298 -4.63 1.23 -18.09
C ARG A 298 -4.12 0.18 -17.10
N PHE A 299 -5.03 -0.43 -16.34
CA PHE A 299 -4.68 -1.46 -15.36
C PHE A 299 -3.98 -2.65 -16.01
N LEU A 300 -4.58 -3.20 -17.06
CA LEU A 300 -4.00 -4.33 -17.79
C LEU A 300 -2.69 -3.97 -18.46
N ALA A 301 -2.63 -2.80 -19.11
CA ALA A 301 -1.43 -2.37 -19.79
C ALA A 301 -0.27 -2.13 -18.81
N PHE A 302 -0.55 -1.49 -17.67
CA PHE A 302 0.44 -1.29 -16.62
C PHE A 302 0.94 -2.61 -16.05
N TRP A 303 0.05 -3.41 -15.45
CA TRP A 303 0.44 -4.63 -14.75
C TRP A 303 0.90 -5.72 -15.72
N GLY A 304 0.20 -5.90 -16.84
CA GLY A 304 0.55 -6.88 -17.86
C GLY A 304 1.91 -6.60 -18.48
N GLY A 305 2.22 -5.34 -18.80
CA GLY A 305 3.54 -4.95 -19.32
C GLY A 305 4.67 -5.27 -18.34
N TRP A 306 4.52 -4.89 -17.06
CA TRP A 306 5.53 -5.15 -16.03
C TRP A 306 5.68 -6.63 -15.67
N VAL A 307 4.58 -7.37 -15.55
CA VAL A 307 4.61 -8.82 -15.28
C VAL A 307 5.29 -9.58 -16.40
N LEU A 308 4.99 -9.26 -17.67
CA LEU A 308 5.67 -9.87 -18.81
C LEU A 308 7.17 -9.57 -18.82
N LEU A 309 7.56 -8.33 -18.47
CA LEU A 309 8.97 -7.98 -18.30
C LEU A 309 9.66 -8.84 -17.24
N ARG A 310 9.01 -9.07 -16.08
CA ARG A 310 9.53 -9.93 -15.02
C ARG A 310 9.68 -11.38 -15.47
N VAL A 311 8.69 -11.91 -16.16
CA VAL A 311 8.72 -13.29 -16.66
C VAL A 311 9.81 -13.46 -17.72
N ALA A 312 9.97 -12.48 -18.62
CA ALA A 312 11.05 -12.49 -19.60
C ALA A 312 12.44 -12.57 -18.94
N VAL A 313 12.68 -11.80 -17.87
CA VAL A 313 13.91 -11.87 -17.07
C VAL A 313 14.07 -13.24 -16.42
N ALA A 314 13.01 -13.77 -15.80
CA ALA A 314 13.05 -15.04 -15.08
C ALA A 314 13.36 -16.24 -15.99
N VAL A 315 12.86 -16.22 -17.24
CA VAL A 315 13.06 -17.30 -18.20
C VAL A 315 14.47 -17.24 -18.82
N GLN A 316 15.02 -16.05 -19.10
CA GLN A 316 16.36 -15.90 -19.69
C GLN A 316 17.12 -14.67 -19.15
N PRO A 317 17.81 -14.79 -17.99
CA PRO A 317 18.42 -13.66 -17.30
C PRO A 317 19.56 -12.96 -18.06
N ARG A 318 20.32 -13.69 -18.89
CA ARG A 318 21.60 -13.20 -19.46
C ARG A 318 21.50 -12.57 -20.85
N ALA A 319 20.43 -12.79 -21.60
CA ALA A 319 20.36 -12.38 -23.02
C ALA A 319 19.60 -11.07 -23.27
N GLN A 320 18.91 -10.51 -22.27
CA GLN A 320 17.88 -9.48 -22.49
C GLN A 320 17.92 -8.30 -21.51
N GLY A 321 18.95 -8.20 -20.67
CA GLY A 321 19.04 -7.16 -19.64
C GLY A 321 18.79 -5.74 -20.15
N LEU A 322 19.47 -5.36 -21.23
CA LEU A 322 19.31 -4.04 -21.86
C LEU A 322 17.91 -3.83 -22.43
N LEU A 323 17.30 -4.87 -23.02
CA LEU A 323 15.95 -4.79 -23.57
C LEU A 323 14.90 -4.65 -22.48
N VAL A 324 15.11 -5.26 -21.32
CA VAL A 324 14.25 -5.13 -20.14
C VAL A 324 14.35 -3.72 -19.56
N ALA A 325 15.56 -3.16 -19.43
CA ALA A 325 15.73 -1.78 -19.00
C ALA A 325 15.07 -0.78 -19.98
N ALA A 326 15.30 -0.96 -21.28
CA ALA A 326 14.65 -0.16 -22.33
C ALA A 326 13.12 -0.31 -22.32
N GLY A 327 12.63 -1.55 -22.13
CA GLY A 327 11.21 -1.86 -22.00
C GLY A 327 10.57 -1.17 -20.80
N GLY A 328 11.23 -1.18 -19.64
CA GLY A 328 10.78 -0.46 -18.45
C GLY A 328 10.66 1.04 -18.71
N ILE A 329 11.66 1.66 -19.34
CA ILE A 329 11.62 3.08 -19.73
C ILE A 329 10.43 3.36 -20.65
N LEU A 330 10.23 2.54 -21.68
CA LEU A 330 9.11 2.67 -22.62
C LEU A 330 7.74 2.50 -21.96
N LEU A 331 7.60 1.60 -20.98
CA LEU A 331 6.35 1.44 -20.21
C LEU A 331 6.07 2.67 -19.33
N THR A 332 7.10 3.33 -18.82
CA THR A 332 6.93 4.55 -18.01
C THR A 332 6.69 5.81 -18.82
N ALA A 333 7.15 5.87 -20.08
CA ALA A 333 7.08 7.09 -20.88
C ALA A 333 5.65 7.66 -21.04
N PRO A 334 4.58 6.87 -21.32
CA PRO A 334 3.22 7.39 -21.41
C PRO A 334 2.71 8.00 -20.10
N ILE A 335 3.04 7.39 -18.96
CA ILE A 335 2.63 7.84 -17.62
C ILE A 335 3.37 9.12 -17.27
N TRP A 336 4.69 9.14 -17.50
CA TRP A 336 5.54 10.30 -17.27
C TRP A 336 5.10 11.49 -18.13
N TRP A 337 4.83 11.26 -19.43
CA TRP A 337 4.35 12.28 -20.36
C TRP A 337 2.95 12.80 -20.00
N HIS A 338 2.06 11.92 -19.56
CA HIS A 338 0.73 12.31 -19.10
C HIS A 338 0.80 13.15 -17.82
N ALA A 339 1.63 12.74 -16.85
CA ALA A 339 1.90 13.51 -15.64
C ALA A 339 2.59 14.85 -15.94
N TRP A 340 3.41 14.90 -16.99
CA TRP A 340 4.04 16.14 -17.44
C TRP A 340 3.02 17.17 -17.97
N ARG A 341 1.89 16.70 -18.51
CA ARG A 341 0.83 17.55 -19.09
C ARG A 341 -0.35 17.80 -18.15
N SER A 342 -0.49 17.01 -17.08
CA SER A 342 -1.66 17.05 -16.20
C SER A 342 -1.25 17.25 -14.74
N SER A 343 -2.02 18.05 -14.01
CA SER A 343 -1.85 18.25 -12.57
C SER A 343 -2.64 17.25 -11.72
N ALA A 344 -3.36 16.31 -12.36
CA ALA A 344 -4.28 15.35 -11.76
C ALA A 344 -3.60 14.24 -10.94
N VAL A 345 -2.27 14.12 -11.07
CA VAL A 345 -1.48 13.05 -10.47
C VAL A 345 -1.24 13.23 -8.96
N TRP A 346 -1.54 14.41 -8.42
CA TRP A 346 -1.44 14.67 -6.99
C TRP A 346 -2.65 14.09 -6.21
N PRO A 347 -2.45 13.39 -5.07
CA PRO A 347 -3.53 12.73 -4.33
C PRO A 347 -4.74 13.62 -4.05
N ASP A 348 -4.52 14.86 -3.63
CA ASP A 348 -5.62 15.77 -3.26
C ASP A 348 -6.40 16.33 -4.46
N ARG A 349 -5.88 16.13 -5.67
CA ARG A 349 -6.51 16.57 -6.92
C ARG A 349 -7.30 15.47 -7.62
N ALA A 350 -7.16 14.23 -7.16
CA ALA A 350 -7.94 13.11 -7.61
C ALA A 350 -9.38 13.23 -7.05
N LYS A 351 -10.28 13.87 -7.81
CA LYS A 351 -11.70 13.98 -7.41
C LYS A 351 -12.48 12.68 -7.58
N ASP A 352 -12.05 11.85 -8.53
CA ASP A 352 -12.74 10.62 -8.90
C ASP A 352 -11.80 9.40 -8.77
N ALA A 353 -12.36 8.19 -8.77
CA ALA A 353 -11.60 6.94 -8.73
C ALA A 353 -10.52 6.86 -9.83
N ALA A 354 -10.78 7.42 -11.02
CA ALA A 354 -9.81 7.45 -12.11
C ALA A 354 -8.56 8.31 -11.77
N GLY A 355 -8.72 9.43 -11.08
CA GLY A 355 -7.59 10.25 -10.63
C GLY A 355 -6.72 9.53 -9.60
N HIS A 356 -7.35 8.80 -8.68
CA HIS A 356 -6.62 8.02 -7.67
C HIS A 356 -5.78 6.91 -8.32
N THR A 357 -6.29 6.28 -9.38
CA THR A 357 -5.49 5.33 -10.16
C THR A 357 -4.32 5.98 -10.89
N GLU A 358 -4.47 7.21 -11.39
CA GLU A 358 -3.39 7.97 -12.05
C GLU A 358 -2.26 8.31 -11.07
N THR A 359 -2.61 8.76 -9.87
CA THR A 359 -1.67 8.94 -8.76
C THR A 359 -0.92 7.63 -8.47
N LEU A 360 -1.64 6.52 -8.29
CA LEU A 360 -1.06 5.20 -8.03
C LEU A 360 -0.03 4.79 -9.10
N TYR A 361 -0.38 4.91 -10.38
CA TYR A 361 0.53 4.53 -11.46
C TYR A 361 1.79 5.39 -11.45
N PHE A 362 1.65 6.71 -11.31
CA PHE A 362 2.81 7.60 -11.30
C PHE A 362 3.78 7.28 -10.15
N TYR A 363 3.28 7.10 -8.92
CA TYR A 363 4.14 6.77 -7.78
C TYR A 363 4.67 5.33 -7.80
N ALA A 364 3.98 4.40 -8.48
CA ALA A 364 4.49 3.04 -8.67
C ALA A 364 5.58 2.94 -9.75
N THR A 365 5.52 3.72 -10.83
CA THR A 365 6.52 3.68 -11.92
C THR A 365 7.99 3.78 -11.49
N PRO A 366 8.42 4.69 -10.59
CA PRO A 366 9.83 4.77 -10.18
C PRO A 366 10.31 3.50 -9.47
N LEU A 367 9.44 2.80 -8.73
CA LEU A 367 9.79 1.53 -8.07
C LEU A 367 10.06 0.43 -9.10
N TRP A 368 9.22 0.37 -10.14
CA TRP A 368 9.39 -0.57 -11.23
C TRP A 368 10.63 -0.26 -12.09
N LEU A 369 10.93 1.01 -12.33
CA LEU A 369 12.18 1.43 -12.99
C LEU A 369 13.42 1.07 -12.16
N ALA A 370 13.38 1.29 -10.84
CA ALA A 370 14.47 0.93 -9.95
C ALA A 370 14.75 -0.58 -9.95
N TRP A 371 13.74 -1.42 -10.25
CA TRP A 371 13.92 -2.85 -10.47
C TRP A 371 14.40 -3.21 -11.89
N ALA A 372 13.93 -2.51 -12.92
CA ALA A 372 14.22 -2.83 -14.32
C ALA A 372 15.59 -2.35 -14.80
N ILE A 373 16.04 -1.17 -14.37
CA ILE A 373 17.34 -0.60 -14.76
C ILE A 373 18.52 -1.54 -14.38
N PRO A 374 18.58 -2.10 -13.15
CA PRO A 374 19.64 -3.05 -12.78
C PRO A 374 19.75 -4.28 -13.68
N GLN A 375 18.66 -4.68 -14.35
CA GLN A 375 18.66 -5.84 -15.23
C GLN A 375 19.59 -5.65 -16.44
N ALA A 376 19.91 -4.42 -16.83
CA ALA A 376 20.86 -4.11 -17.91
C ALA A 376 22.25 -4.70 -17.66
N ALA A 377 22.72 -4.65 -16.41
CA ALA A 377 24.05 -5.12 -16.02
C ALA A 377 24.03 -5.61 -14.56
N PRO A 378 23.39 -6.76 -14.27
CA PRO A 378 23.06 -7.16 -12.90
C PRO A 378 24.27 -7.30 -11.99
N VAL A 379 25.42 -7.77 -12.51
CA VAL A 379 26.67 -7.88 -11.74
C VAL A 379 27.26 -6.51 -11.41
N TRP A 380 27.16 -5.55 -12.33
CA TRP A 380 27.69 -4.20 -12.10
C TRP A 380 26.80 -3.42 -11.15
N PHE A 381 25.48 -3.49 -11.34
CA PHE A 381 24.51 -2.86 -10.46
C PHE A 381 24.51 -3.45 -9.07
N ALA A 382 24.69 -4.78 -8.90
CA ALA A 382 24.86 -5.41 -7.59
C ALA A 382 26.08 -4.88 -6.80
N ARG A 383 27.07 -4.28 -7.48
CA ARG A 383 28.21 -3.60 -6.84
C ARG A 383 27.95 -2.10 -6.63
N HIS A 384 26.97 -1.54 -7.31
CA HIS A 384 26.64 -0.12 -7.34
C HIS A 384 25.12 0.08 -7.20
N ASP A 385 24.53 -0.50 -6.15
CA ASP A 385 23.07 -0.52 -5.95
C ASP A 385 22.45 0.89 -5.89
N TRP A 386 23.27 1.90 -5.61
CA TRP A 386 22.91 3.32 -5.59
C TRP A 386 22.68 3.95 -6.98
N VAL A 387 23.22 3.37 -8.06
CA VAL A 387 23.14 3.98 -9.39
C VAL A 387 21.72 3.91 -9.96
N ALA A 388 21.00 2.82 -9.71
CA ALA A 388 19.63 2.65 -10.19
C ALA A 388 18.65 3.68 -9.61
N PRO A 389 18.55 3.88 -8.28
CA PRO A 389 17.72 4.93 -7.71
C PRO A 389 18.22 6.34 -8.10
N LEU A 390 19.53 6.53 -8.28
CA LEU A 390 20.07 7.80 -8.79
C LEU A 390 19.60 8.09 -10.23
N ALA A 391 19.64 7.09 -11.11
CA ALA A 391 19.16 7.18 -12.49
C ALA A 391 17.67 7.49 -12.57
N VAL A 392 16.87 7.04 -11.60
CA VAL A 392 15.47 7.45 -11.45
C VAL A 392 15.36 8.87 -10.89
N SER A 393 16.20 9.25 -9.92
CA SER A 393 16.11 10.56 -9.26
C SER A 393 16.35 11.75 -10.21
N LEU A 394 17.38 11.70 -11.05
CA LEU A 394 17.82 12.81 -11.89
C LEU A 394 16.74 13.33 -12.86
N PRO A 395 16.08 12.50 -13.69
CA PRO A 395 15.05 12.98 -14.61
C PRO A 395 13.82 13.52 -13.87
N TYR A 396 13.46 12.93 -12.72
CA TYR A 396 12.33 13.41 -11.91
C TYR A 396 12.63 14.71 -11.16
N LEU A 397 13.86 14.90 -10.68
CA LEU A 397 14.31 16.16 -10.10
C LEU A 397 14.39 17.25 -11.16
N ALA A 398 15.01 16.99 -12.31
CA ALA A 398 15.05 17.93 -13.43
C ALA A 398 13.64 18.36 -13.84
N ALA A 399 12.72 17.40 -13.92
CA ALA A 399 11.30 17.63 -14.19
C ALA A 399 10.60 18.52 -13.15
N GLY A 400 10.76 18.20 -11.87
CA GLY A 400 10.09 18.86 -10.77
C GLY A 400 10.65 20.25 -10.44
N PHE A 401 11.92 20.49 -10.78
CA PHE A 401 12.58 21.78 -10.55
C PHE A 401 12.50 22.72 -11.76
N ALA A 402 12.55 22.21 -13.00
CA ALA A 402 12.43 23.04 -14.22
C ALA A 402 11.07 23.74 -14.31
N THR A 403 10.00 23.08 -13.86
CA THR A 403 8.68 23.69 -13.67
C THR A 403 8.16 23.26 -12.31
N PRO A 404 7.51 24.13 -11.50
CA PRO A 404 7.12 23.82 -10.13
C PRO A 404 6.04 22.75 -10.06
N ARG A 405 6.47 21.49 -10.11
CA ARG A 405 5.63 20.29 -10.14
C ARG A 405 6.02 19.37 -9.00
N ILE A 406 5.30 19.53 -7.91
CA ILE A 406 5.49 18.81 -6.64
C ILE A 406 5.54 17.28 -6.83
N PRO A 407 4.67 16.61 -7.62
CA PRO A 407 4.73 15.16 -7.76
C PRO A 407 6.09 14.64 -8.27
N PHE A 408 6.67 15.33 -9.25
CA PHE A 408 7.98 14.96 -9.82
C PHE A 408 9.11 15.20 -8.83
N ALA A 409 9.09 16.34 -8.13
CA ALA A 409 10.08 16.65 -7.12
C ALA A 409 10.01 15.67 -5.93
N VAL A 410 8.82 15.24 -5.49
CA VAL A 410 8.66 14.21 -4.45
C VAL A 410 9.28 12.87 -4.88
N VAL A 411 8.98 12.39 -6.09
CA VAL A 411 9.57 11.13 -6.59
C VAL A 411 11.08 11.25 -6.72
N GLY A 412 11.57 12.35 -7.30
CA GLY A 412 12.98 12.59 -7.51
C GLY A 412 13.77 12.66 -6.19
N THR A 413 13.24 13.38 -5.20
CA THR A 413 13.87 13.50 -3.87
C THR A 413 13.84 12.19 -3.11
N THR A 414 12.73 11.46 -3.15
CA THR A 414 12.64 10.11 -2.53
C THR A 414 13.65 9.15 -3.15
N ALA A 415 13.76 9.12 -4.48
CA ALA A 415 14.74 8.30 -5.17
C ALA A 415 16.19 8.71 -4.84
N ALA A 416 16.47 10.02 -4.68
CA ALA A 416 17.77 10.50 -4.23
C ALA A 416 18.11 10.06 -2.79
N LEU A 417 17.14 10.07 -1.87
CA LEU A 417 17.34 9.54 -0.50
C LEU A 417 17.70 8.05 -0.54
N VAL A 418 16.98 7.26 -1.34
CA VAL A 418 17.27 5.83 -1.51
C VAL A 418 18.67 5.62 -2.11
N ALA A 419 19.07 6.43 -3.08
CA ALA A 419 20.41 6.36 -3.66
C ALA A 419 21.51 6.65 -2.63
N VAL A 420 21.33 7.66 -1.79
CA VAL A 420 22.26 8.00 -0.70
C VAL A 420 22.40 6.84 0.29
N LEU A 421 21.27 6.28 0.72
CA LEU A 421 21.25 5.16 1.68
C LEU A 421 21.86 3.87 1.11
N ALA A 422 21.73 3.65 -0.20
CA ALA A 422 22.37 2.52 -0.88
C ALA A 422 23.87 2.74 -1.13
N ALA A 423 24.32 4.00 -1.27
CA ALA A 423 25.71 4.33 -1.58
C ALA A 423 26.62 4.25 -0.35
N TRP A 424 26.12 4.72 0.80
CA TRP A 424 26.92 4.86 2.01
C TRP A 424 26.24 4.18 3.19
N PRO A 425 26.80 3.09 3.74
CA PRO A 425 26.29 2.50 4.96
C PRO A 425 26.70 3.31 6.21
N GLY A 426 25.88 3.24 7.25
CA GLY A 426 26.13 3.87 8.55
C GLY A 426 26.27 5.40 8.49
N VAL A 427 27.26 5.93 9.23
CA VAL A 427 27.40 7.38 9.45
C VAL A 427 27.66 8.13 8.13
N GLY A 428 28.28 7.48 7.15
CA GLY A 428 28.48 8.06 5.81
C GLY A 428 27.17 8.48 5.13
N ALA A 429 26.09 7.70 5.30
CA ALA A 429 24.77 8.06 4.80
C ALA A 429 24.25 9.32 5.49
N VAL A 430 24.45 9.46 6.80
CA VAL A 430 24.01 10.63 7.57
C VAL A 430 24.67 11.91 7.00
N TRP A 431 25.97 11.89 6.74
CA TRP A 431 26.68 13.02 6.13
C TRP A 431 26.07 13.45 4.79
N ALA A 432 25.84 12.47 3.91
CA ALA A 432 25.28 12.72 2.59
C ALA A 432 23.83 13.22 2.67
N LEU A 433 23.01 12.68 3.58
CA LEU A 433 21.63 13.13 3.81
C LEU A 433 21.57 14.56 4.36
N LEU A 434 22.48 14.93 5.27
CA LEU A 434 22.57 16.29 5.80
C LEU A 434 23.00 17.28 4.71
N ALA A 435 23.99 16.92 3.90
CA ALA A 435 24.40 17.72 2.75
C ALA A 435 23.23 17.90 1.77
N LEU A 436 22.46 16.85 1.52
CA LEU A 436 21.28 16.87 0.67
C LEU A 436 20.14 17.74 1.25
N ALA A 437 19.91 17.68 2.57
CA ALA A 437 18.95 18.53 3.26
C ALA A 437 19.30 20.02 3.09
N LEU A 438 20.56 20.37 3.32
CA LEU A 438 21.06 21.75 3.17
C LEU A 438 21.03 22.20 1.71
N LEU A 439 21.38 21.31 0.77
CA LEU A 439 21.32 21.59 -0.66
C LEU A 439 19.90 21.93 -1.09
N TRP A 440 18.91 21.11 -0.73
CA TRP A 440 17.52 21.36 -1.10
C TRP A 440 16.99 22.65 -0.52
N ALA A 441 17.29 22.94 0.75
CA ALA A 441 16.89 24.19 1.37
C ALA A 441 17.56 25.41 0.70
N SER A 442 18.82 25.28 0.31
CA SER A 442 19.56 26.36 -0.38
C SER A 442 19.00 26.59 -1.79
N VAL A 443 18.75 25.53 -2.56
CA VAL A 443 18.14 25.61 -3.89
C VAL A 443 16.72 26.20 -3.82
N ASP A 444 15.92 25.81 -2.83
CA ASP A 444 14.58 26.38 -2.59
C ASP A 444 14.66 27.88 -2.34
N HIS A 445 15.63 28.31 -1.53
CA HIS A 445 15.87 29.71 -1.20
C HIS A 445 16.27 30.53 -2.45
N LEU A 446 17.20 30.01 -3.24
CA LEU A 446 17.69 30.62 -4.48
C LEU A 446 16.59 30.73 -5.54
N LEU A 447 15.81 29.66 -5.74
CA LEU A 447 14.74 29.60 -6.73
C LEU A 447 13.42 30.24 -6.24
N LYS A 448 13.39 30.78 -5.02
CA LYS A 448 12.20 31.35 -4.36
C LYS A 448 11.00 30.41 -4.37
N ARG A 449 11.27 29.10 -4.26
CA ARG A 449 10.27 28.05 -4.20
C ARG A 449 9.79 27.84 -2.76
N THR A 450 8.77 27.00 -2.60
CA THR A 450 8.12 26.74 -1.30
C THR A 450 7.95 25.25 -1.00
N ASP A 451 8.37 24.38 -1.92
CA ASP A 451 8.28 22.94 -1.81
C ASP A 451 9.61 22.30 -1.35
N GLY A 452 10.76 22.89 -1.71
CA GLY A 452 12.09 22.34 -1.42
C GLY A 452 12.40 22.19 0.06
N ARG A 453 11.91 23.10 0.90
CA ARG A 453 12.03 23.05 2.37
C ARG A 453 11.41 21.79 2.99
N TRP A 454 10.34 21.22 2.40
CA TRP A 454 9.74 20.00 2.91
C TRP A 454 10.61 18.79 2.60
N TYR A 455 11.24 18.74 1.43
CA TYR A 455 12.23 17.70 1.11
C TYR A 455 13.45 17.77 2.04
N ALA A 456 13.90 18.99 2.37
CA ALA A 456 14.98 19.21 3.34
C ALA A 456 14.63 18.66 4.73
N LEU A 457 13.39 18.87 5.21
CA LEU A 457 12.93 18.30 6.47
C LEU A 457 12.89 16.77 6.43
N VAL A 458 12.44 16.17 5.33
CA VAL A 458 12.41 14.72 5.17
C VAL A 458 13.82 14.15 5.16
N ALA A 459 14.76 14.74 4.42
CA ALA A 459 16.18 14.33 4.47
C ALA A 459 16.76 14.43 5.88
N LEU A 460 16.51 15.54 6.58
CA LEU A 460 16.96 15.71 7.96
C LEU A 460 16.36 14.64 8.87
N GLY A 461 15.06 14.36 8.76
CA GLY A 461 14.39 13.32 9.54
C GLY A 461 14.99 11.93 9.29
N VAL A 462 15.21 11.56 8.03
CA VAL A 462 15.86 10.29 7.66
C VAL A 462 17.30 10.23 8.17
N ALA A 463 18.05 11.33 8.10
CA ALA A 463 19.40 11.42 8.63
C ALA A 463 19.43 11.18 10.14
N LEU A 464 18.48 11.75 10.88
CA LEU A 464 18.37 11.58 12.33
C LEU A 464 18.00 10.16 12.74
N VAL A 465 17.09 9.50 12.01
CA VAL A 465 16.74 8.09 12.25
C VAL A 465 17.99 7.21 12.11
N HIS A 466 18.78 7.42 11.06
CA HIS A 466 20.02 6.65 10.86
C HIS A 466 21.10 7.02 11.88
N LEU A 467 21.23 8.30 12.24
CA LEU A 467 22.17 8.73 13.27
C LEU A 467 21.87 8.09 14.63
N ILE A 468 20.58 7.97 15.00
CA ILE A 468 20.15 7.30 16.24
C ILE A 468 20.38 5.79 16.14
N ALA A 469 20.05 5.15 15.01
CA ALA A 469 20.30 3.72 14.81
C ALA A 469 21.78 3.38 14.94
N ASP A 470 22.65 4.18 14.33
CA ASP A 470 24.10 4.04 14.44
C ASP A 470 24.63 4.35 15.84
N ALA A 471 23.96 5.23 16.60
CA ALA A 471 24.34 5.52 17.98
C ALA A 471 24.27 4.28 18.87
N VAL A 472 23.24 3.44 18.67
CA VAL A 472 23.04 2.18 19.40
C VAL A 472 24.09 1.14 18.99
N ALA A 473 24.47 1.12 17.72
CA ALA A 473 25.50 0.21 17.20
C ALA A 473 26.94 0.68 17.50
N ARG A 474 27.12 1.91 18.00
CA ARG A 474 28.43 2.51 18.23
C ARG A 474 29.12 1.89 19.44
N GLY A 475 30.25 1.23 19.22
CA GLY A 475 31.13 0.75 20.29
C GLY A 475 31.85 1.87 21.05
N ALA A 476 32.52 1.53 22.15
CA ALA A 476 33.22 2.47 23.04
C ALA A 476 34.56 3.00 22.49
N SER A 477 35.05 2.45 21.38
CA SER A 477 36.41 2.69 20.87
C SER A 477 36.69 4.07 20.22
N PRO A 478 35.77 4.73 19.48
CA PRO A 478 36.06 6.00 18.81
C PRO A 478 36.25 7.17 19.79
N PRO A 479 37.16 8.13 19.51
CA PRO A 479 37.43 9.26 20.39
C PRO A 479 36.19 10.13 20.57
N ALA A 480 35.87 10.46 21.83
CA ALA A 480 34.76 11.36 22.14
C ALA A 480 34.90 12.73 21.44
N PHE A 481 33.76 13.35 21.12
CA PHE A 481 33.58 14.63 20.43
C PHE A 481 34.06 14.74 18.98
N ARG A 482 35.06 13.96 18.57
CA ARG A 482 35.79 14.17 17.30
C ARG A 482 35.62 13.04 16.28
N ASP A 483 34.99 11.94 16.66
CA ASP A 483 34.75 10.87 15.71
C ASP A 483 33.67 11.24 14.68
N ALA A 484 33.58 10.43 13.62
CA ALA A 484 32.68 10.68 12.50
C ALA A 484 31.21 10.82 12.94
N TRP A 485 30.78 10.08 13.96
CA TRP A 485 29.42 10.16 14.49
C TRP A 485 29.17 11.47 15.25
N ALA A 486 30.08 11.87 16.14
CA ALA A 486 29.93 13.13 16.89
C ALA A 486 29.92 14.33 15.94
N LEU A 487 30.80 14.33 14.94
CA LEU A 487 30.82 15.35 13.90
C LEU A 487 29.51 15.38 13.08
N ALA A 488 28.93 14.21 12.76
CA ALA A 488 27.63 14.14 12.09
C ALA A 488 26.49 14.69 12.97
N LEU A 489 26.52 14.44 14.28
CA LEU A 489 25.58 15.01 15.25
C LEU A 489 25.68 16.54 15.30
N TRP A 490 26.89 17.09 15.33
CA TRP A 490 27.10 18.55 15.32
C TRP A 490 26.64 19.18 14.01
N LEU A 491 26.92 18.54 12.88
CA LEU A 491 26.41 18.99 11.59
C LEU A 491 24.88 18.94 11.55
N ALA A 492 24.26 17.88 12.05
CA ALA A 492 22.81 17.75 12.09
C ALA A 492 22.16 18.83 12.98
N THR A 493 22.80 19.15 14.11
CA THR A 493 22.39 20.24 15.01
C THR A 493 22.48 21.59 14.29
N ALA A 494 23.59 21.86 13.60
CA ALA A 494 23.79 23.08 12.82
C ALA A 494 22.81 23.18 11.65
N ALA A 495 22.52 22.06 10.98
CA ALA A 495 21.55 22.00 9.88
C ALA A 495 20.13 22.31 10.37
N ALA A 496 19.69 21.72 11.49
CA ALA A 496 18.39 22.02 12.09
C ALA A 496 18.28 23.50 12.48
N ALA A 497 19.34 24.08 13.09
CA ALA A 497 19.39 25.49 13.43
C ALA A 497 19.39 26.40 12.19
N GLY A 498 20.16 26.06 11.15
CA GLY A 498 20.22 26.82 9.89
C GLY A 498 18.89 26.82 9.13
N LEU A 499 18.21 25.67 9.12
CA LEU A 499 16.83 25.55 8.63
C LEU A 499 15.90 26.48 9.43
N ALA A 500 15.96 26.46 10.76
CA ALA A 500 15.10 27.28 11.60
C ALA A 500 15.37 28.79 11.50
N ALA A 501 16.63 29.20 11.28
CA ALA A 501 17.09 30.59 11.37
C ALA A 501 16.90 31.40 10.08
N GLY A 502 17.09 30.80 8.90
CA GLY A 502 17.13 31.58 7.65
C GLY A 502 16.74 30.82 6.39
N LEU A 503 16.86 29.49 6.38
CA LEU A 503 16.50 28.68 5.21
C LEU A 503 14.99 28.34 5.18
N TRP A 504 14.28 28.37 6.32
CA TRP A 504 12.83 28.24 6.37
C TRP A 504 12.11 29.57 6.10
N ARG A 505 11.72 29.80 4.85
CA ARG A 505 10.89 30.97 4.49
C ARG A 505 9.49 30.78 5.07
N ARG A 506 9.00 31.71 5.91
CA ARG A 506 7.60 31.67 6.39
C ARG A 506 6.68 31.88 5.19
N VAL A 507 5.59 31.11 5.11
CA VAL A 507 4.54 31.38 4.12
C VAL A 507 3.90 32.69 4.53
N GLU A 508 4.20 33.77 3.82
CA GLU A 508 3.45 35.01 3.99
C GLU A 508 2.00 34.72 3.63
N SER A 509 1.12 34.87 4.62
CA SER A 509 -0.32 34.84 4.38
C SER A 509 -0.61 35.91 3.33
N PRO A 510 -1.23 35.56 2.18
CA PRO A 510 -1.49 36.56 1.15
C PRO A 510 -2.41 37.63 1.74
N LYS A 511 -1.99 38.90 1.65
CA LYS A 511 -2.83 40.05 1.98
C LYS A 511 -4.16 39.94 1.22
N PRO A 512 -5.32 40.22 1.85
CA PRO A 512 -6.57 40.22 1.13
C PRO A 512 -6.66 41.50 0.28
N ALA A 513 -6.27 41.43 -0.99
CA ALA A 513 -6.56 42.49 -1.96
C ALA A 513 -6.60 41.94 -3.40
N THR A 514 -7.81 41.92 -3.96
CA THR A 514 -8.19 42.13 -5.37
C THR A 514 -7.58 41.29 -6.52
N ALA A 515 -6.62 40.40 -6.29
CA ALA A 515 -6.13 39.48 -7.34
C ALA A 515 -6.91 38.13 -7.34
N PRO A 516 -7.22 37.55 -8.51
CA PRO A 516 -7.81 36.22 -8.58
C PRO A 516 -6.90 35.22 -7.87
N ARG A 517 -7.46 34.47 -6.92
CA ARG A 517 -6.72 33.51 -6.09
C ARG A 517 -5.98 32.51 -6.99
N PRO A 518 -4.68 32.24 -6.76
CA PRO A 518 -3.97 31.21 -7.48
C PRO A 518 -4.65 29.84 -7.26
N ILE A 519 -4.63 28.99 -8.29
CA ILE A 519 -5.31 27.67 -8.39
C ILE A 519 -4.95 26.68 -7.25
N TRP A 520 -4.03 27.04 -6.36
CA TRP A 520 -3.50 26.25 -5.24
C TRP A 520 -4.14 26.60 -3.89
N GLN A 521 -5.05 27.59 -3.84
CA GLN A 521 -5.47 28.22 -2.59
C GLN A 521 -6.82 27.73 -2.06
N GLY A 522 -7.10 26.44 -2.23
CA GLY A 522 -8.33 25.83 -1.76
C GLY A 522 -8.02 24.68 -0.84
N ARG A 523 -8.04 24.95 0.49
CA ARG A 523 -8.26 23.99 1.60
C ARG A 523 -7.06 23.66 2.54
N ASP A 524 -6.23 24.63 2.95
CA ASP A 524 -5.04 24.36 3.79
C ASP A 524 -4.97 25.08 5.15
N HIS A 525 -6.08 25.33 5.84
CA HIS A 525 -5.99 25.94 7.18
C HIS A 525 -5.21 25.05 8.18
N LYS A 526 -5.27 23.72 8.05
CA LYS A 526 -4.49 22.80 8.90
C LYS A 526 -3.00 22.74 8.53
N GLU A 527 -2.65 22.78 7.25
CA GLU A 527 -1.24 22.76 6.82
C GLU A 527 -0.52 24.09 7.13
N LEU A 528 -1.23 25.21 6.99
CA LEU A 528 -0.73 26.53 7.39
C LEU A 528 -0.41 26.59 8.88
N LEU A 529 -1.27 26.02 9.73
CA LEU A 529 -1.03 25.90 11.17
C LEU A 529 0.19 25.03 11.49
N THR A 530 0.39 23.92 10.79
CA THR A 530 1.61 23.10 11.00
C THR A 530 2.89 23.81 10.56
N ALA A 531 2.87 24.54 9.43
CA ALA A 531 4.05 25.22 8.89
C ALA A 531 4.55 26.38 9.77
N GLU A 532 3.66 27.01 10.54
CA GLU A 532 4.01 28.09 11.49
C GLU A 532 4.85 27.57 12.67
N HIS A 533 4.59 26.34 13.13
CA HIS A 533 5.28 25.75 14.27
C HIS A 533 6.62 25.07 13.90
N VAL A 534 6.88 24.80 12.62
CA VAL A 534 8.10 24.10 12.16
C VAL A 534 9.40 24.77 12.63
N PRO A 535 9.61 26.10 12.51
CA PRO A 535 10.84 26.73 12.99
C PRO A 535 11.05 26.53 14.49
N ALA A 536 9.98 26.60 15.28
CA ALA A 536 10.06 26.37 16.71
C ALA A 536 10.46 24.92 17.00
N LEU A 537 9.85 23.95 16.30
CA LEU A 537 10.21 22.54 16.41
C LEU A 537 11.69 22.28 16.06
N LEU A 538 12.18 22.87 14.97
CA LEU A 538 13.58 22.75 14.55
C LEU A 538 14.56 23.34 15.57
N TRP A 539 14.24 24.49 16.18
CA TRP A 539 15.03 25.04 17.28
C TRP A 539 15.02 24.14 18.51
N THR A 540 13.87 23.56 18.87
CA THR A 540 13.79 22.61 19.99
C THR A 540 14.56 21.32 19.71
N LEU A 541 14.55 20.85 18.46
CA LEU A 541 15.30 19.68 18.01
C LEU A 541 16.80 19.96 18.09
N ALA A 542 17.28 21.08 17.53
CA ALA A 542 18.68 21.48 17.61
C ALA A 542 19.15 21.63 19.07
N GLY A 543 18.34 22.29 19.92
CA GLY A 543 18.64 22.44 21.35
C GLY A 543 18.70 21.10 22.08
N SER A 544 17.77 20.18 21.80
CA SER A 544 17.74 18.85 22.41
C SER A 544 18.94 18.01 21.97
N MET A 545 19.28 18.03 20.68
CA MET A 545 20.45 17.32 20.13
C MET A 545 21.75 17.85 20.74
N LEU A 546 21.89 19.16 20.90
CA LEU A 546 23.04 19.77 21.56
C LEU A 546 23.13 19.33 23.04
N PHE A 547 22.02 19.42 23.77
CA PHE A 547 21.95 19.10 25.19
C PHE A 547 22.30 17.63 25.48
N PHE A 548 21.60 16.69 24.83
CA PHE A 548 21.80 15.26 25.01
C PHE A 548 23.09 14.78 24.34
N GLY A 549 23.47 15.37 23.20
CA GLY A 549 24.71 15.09 22.49
C GLY A 549 25.94 15.36 23.34
N VAL A 550 26.05 16.57 23.90
CA VAL A 550 27.17 16.94 24.77
C VAL A 550 27.17 16.09 26.05
N THR A 551 25.99 15.81 26.62
CA THR A 551 25.86 14.91 27.79
C THR A 551 26.46 13.53 27.51
N ASN A 552 26.13 12.95 26.35
CA ASN A 552 26.63 11.64 25.94
C ASN A 552 28.15 11.67 25.67
N GLU A 553 28.64 12.66 24.94
CA GLU A 553 30.07 12.79 24.61
C GLU A 553 30.94 13.11 25.83
N LEU A 554 30.44 13.89 26.81
CA LEU A 554 31.12 14.10 28.10
C LEU A 554 31.31 12.79 28.86
N THR A 555 30.26 11.98 28.95
CA THR A 555 30.32 10.68 29.64
C THR A 555 31.37 9.79 29.00
N ARG A 556 31.34 9.68 27.66
CA ARG A 556 32.33 8.91 26.89
C ARG A 556 33.75 9.43 27.05
N PHE A 557 33.94 10.75 27.07
CA PHE A 557 35.26 11.36 27.19
C PHE A 557 35.94 10.93 28.51
N PHE A 558 35.21 10.98 29.63
CA PHE A 558 35.76 10.55 30.93
C PHE A 558 35.92 9.04 31.03
N GLU A 559 35.03 8.24 30.44
CA GLU A 559 35.18 6.78 30.34
C GLU A 559 36.43 6.36 29.56
N GLN A 560 36.84 7.14 28.56
CA GLN A 560 38.02 6.86 27.74
C GLN A 560 39.32 7.39 28.34
N THR A 561 39.26 8.53 29.05
CA THR A 561 40.45 9.24 29.53
C THR A 561 40.91 8.75 30.91
N VAL A 562 39.99 8.25 31.75
CA VAL A 562 40.29 7.88 33.14
C VAL A 562 40.40 6.36 33.27
N MET A 563 41.55 5.86 33.76
CA MET A 563 41.84 4.42 33.84
C MET A 563 40.96 3.66 34.85
N SER A 564 40.52 4.33 35.92
CA SER A 564 39.63 3.74 36.93
C SER A 564 38.16 3.97 36.60
N ARG A 565 37.36 2.90 36.51
CA ARG A 565 35.92 2.98 36.21
C ARG A 565 35.12 3.79 37.23
N SER A 566 35.47 3.74 38.52
CA SER A 566 34.76 4.50 39.56
C SER A 566 35.04 6.00 39.43
N THR A 567 36.31 6.36 39.25
CA THR A 567 36.72 7.76 39.05
C THR A 567 36.17 8.33 37.74
N ALA A 568 36.12 7.54 36.67
CA ALA A 568 35.52 7.93 35.39
C ALA A 568 34.03 8.25 35.54
N ARG A 569 33.26 7.42 36.27
CA ARG A 569 31.84 7.65 36.54
C ARG A 569 31.60 8.91 37.36
N LEU A 570 32.39 9.13 38.40
CA LEU A 570 32.29 10.32 39.24
C LEU A 570 32.61 11.60 38.45
N ALA A 571 33.75 11.61 37.75
CA ALA A 571 34.18 12.76 36.94
C ALA A 571 33.20 13.07 35.80
N GLY A 572 32.73 12.02 35.09
CA GLY A 572 31.71 12.15 34.05
C GLY A 572 30.37 12.66 34.61
N GLY A 573 29.93 12.13 35.75
CA GLY A 573 28.70 12.57 36.42
C GLY A 573 28.73 14.05 36.78
N LEU A 574 29.82 14.52 37.39
CA LEU A 574 30.05 15.93 37.74
C LEU A 574 30.11 16.82 36.49
N ALA A 575 30.82 16.41 35.45
CA ALA A 575 30.92 17.16 34.20
C ALA A 575 29.56 17.31 33.51
N VAL A 576 28.73 16.27 33.51
CA VAL A 576 27.36 16.33 32.99
C VAL A 576 26.51 17.29 33.82
N SER A 577 26.60 17.24 35.16
CA SER A 577 25.84 18.14 36.03
C SER A 577 26.27 19.60 35.85
N ALA A 578 27.56 19.88 35.68
CA ALA A 578 28.08 21.20 35.34
C ALA A 578 27.57 21.68 33.96
N TRP A 579 27.60 20.80 32.95
CA TRP A 579 27.06 21.10 31.62
C TRP A 579 25.57 21.47 31.67
N TRP A 580 24.75 20.72 32.41
CA TRP A 580 23.31 21.00 32.53
C TRP A 580 23.05 22.36 33.17
N ALA A 581 23.81 22.72 34.21
CA ALA A 581 23.72 24.03 34.86
C ALA A 581 24.09 25.18 33.92
N VAL A 582 25.22 25.06 33.20
CA VAL A 582 25.67 26.06 32.22
C VAL A 582 24.66 26.19 31.07
N PHE A 583 24.16 25.08 30.55
CA PHE A 583 23.17 25.07 29.46
C PHE A 583 21.85 25.73 29.88
N ALA A 584 21.34 25.41 31.09
CA ALA A 584 20.13 26.02 31.63
C ALA A 584 20.30 27.53 31.83
N ALA A 585 21.41 27.96 32.44
CA ALA A 585 21.72 29.38 32.63
C ALA A 585 21.81 30.11 31.28
N GLY A 586 22.49 29.52 30.29
CA GLY A 586 22.59 30.06 28.93
C GLY A 586 21.23 30.25 28.27
N LEU A 587 20.32 29.27 28.36
CA LEU A 587 18.96 29.38 27.84
C LEU A 587 18.16 30.49 28.54
N VAL A 588 18.24 30.59 29.87
CA VAL A 588 17.53 31.63 30.64
C VAL A 588 18.03 33.02 30.25
N ILE A 589 19.35 33.23 30.22
CA ILE A 589 19.98 34.50 29.83
C ILE A 589 19.57 34.87 28.41
N LEU A 590 19.70 33.95 27.46
CA LEU A 590 19.31 34.17 26.06
C LEU A 590 17.81 34.49 25.94
N GLY A 591 16.96 33.78 26.68
CA GLY A 591 15.53 33.98 26.70
C GLY A 591 15.12 35.35 27.27
N PHE A 592 15.89 35.93 28.19
CA PHE A 592 15.71 37.31 28.64
C PHE A 592 16.22 38.31 27.60
N GLN A 593 17.46 38.14 27.11
CA GLN A 593 18.07 39.04 26.13
C GLN A 593 17.26 39.14 24.83
N ARG A 594 16.74 38.02 24.32
CA ARG A 594 15.93 37.96 23.10
C ARG A 594 14.43 38.12 23.35
N LYS A 595 14.00 38.35 24.61
CA LYS A 595 12.59 38.43 25.03
C LYS A 595 11.73 37.21 24.66
N LEU A 596 12.34 36.02 24.50
CA LEU A 596 11.65 34.79 24.11
C LEU A 596 11.16 34.00 25.33
N LYS A 597 9.85 34.05 25.61
CA LYS A 597 9.23 33.32 26.74
C LYS A 597 9.50 31.81 26.68
N ALA A 598 9.40 31.20 25.50
CA ALA A 598 9.59 29.76 25.32
C ALA A 598 11.02 29.31 25.71
N VAL A 599 12.05 30.08 25.33
CA VAL A 599 13.46 29.78 25.63
C VAL A 599 13.73 29.90 27.15
N ARG A 600 13.11 30.88 27.83
CA ARG A 600 13.19 30.99 29.30
C ARG A 600 12.57 29.79 30.01
N ILE A 601 11.38 29.37 29.57
CA ILE A 601 10.69 28.20 30.14
C ILE A 601 11.53 26.94 29.91
N ALA A 602 12.10 26.77 28.72
CA ALA A 602 13.00 25.65 28.44
C ALA A 602 14.23 25.65 29.36
N GLY A 603 14.86 26.80 29.59
CA GLY A 603 15.99 26.92 30.53
C GLY A 603 15.60 26.59 31.97
N LEU A 604 14.45 27.07 32.44
CA LEU A 604 13.90 26.71 33.77
C LEU A 604 13.58 25.22 33.87
N ALA A 605 13.06 24.60 32.81
CA ALA A 605 12.79 23.17 32.77
C ALA A 605 14.07 22.33 32.86
N VAL A 606 15.13 22.70 32.11
CA VAL A 606 16.44 22.04 32.20
C VAL A 606 17.06 22.23 33.59
N SER A 607 16.93 23.41 34.19
CA SER A 607 17.38 23.66 35.57
C SER A 607 16.65 22.77 36.57
N GLY A 608 15.32 22.65 36.47
CA GLY A 608 14.54 21.72 37.27
C GLY A 608 14.95 20.26 37.08
N LEU A 609 15.24 19.85 35.84
CA LEU A 609 15.75 18.52 35.52
C LEU A 609 17.13 18.27 36.15
N ALA A 610 18.02 19.28 36.15
CA ALA A 610 19.33 19.19 36.80
C ALA A 610 19.22 19.03 38.31
N VAL A 611 18.36 19.80 38.96
CA VAL A 611 18.07 19.66 40.40
C VAL A 611 17.51 18.26 40.69
N ALA A 612 16.54 17.81 39.89
CA ALA A 612 15.96 16.48 40.04
C ALA A 612 17.02 15.37 39.86
N LYS A 613 17.92 15.49 38.87
CA LYS A 613 19.02 14.54 38.66
C LYS A 613 19.94 14.48 39.88
N VAL A 614 20.37 15.63 40.40
CA VAL A 614 21.25 15.69 41.58
C VAL A 614 20.56 15.05 42.79
N LEU A 615 19.28 15.34 43.01
CA LEU A 615 18.52 14.78 44.13
C LEU A 615 18.25 13.27 44.01
N LEU A 616 18.04 12.77 42.79
CA LEU A 616 17.66 11.37 42.55
C LEU A 616 18.84 10.45 42.32
N PHE A 617 19.90 10.92 41.67
CA PHE A 617 21.07 10.12 41.28
C PHE A 617 22.31 10.46 42.12
N ASP A 618 22.66 11.74 42.29
CA ASP A 618 23.89 12.11 43.02
C ASP A 618 23.76 11.88 44.54
N LEU A 619 22.56 12.00 45.11
CA LEU A 619 22.27 11.60 46.50
C LEU A 619 22.06 10.09 46.67
N SER A 620 22.00 9.31 45.59
CA SER A 620 21.68 7.87 45.66
C SER A 620 22.86 6.96 46.00
N GLU A 621 24.09 7.47 45.94
CA GLU A 621 25.30 6.79 46.40
C GLU A 621 25.56 6.97 47.92
N LEU A 622 24.74 7.79 48.61
CA LEU A 622 24.69 7.85 50.07
C LEU A 622 23.68 6.83 50.62
N ASP A 623 24.00 6.27 51.80
CA ASP A 623 23.24 5.20 52.44
C ASP A 623 21.73 5.53 52.51
N ALA A 624 20.89 4.57 52.13
CA ALA A 624 19.49 4.81 51.73
C ALA A 624 18.62 5.47 52.81
N LEU A 625 19.02 5.35 54.08
CA LEU A 625 18.36 5.95 55.24
C LEU A 625 18.43 7.50 55.26
N TYR A 626 19.58 8.09 54.88
CA TYR A 626 19.78 9.54 54.93
C TYR A 626 19.03 10.28 53.81
N ARG A 627 18.80 9.60 52.69
CA ARG A 627 18.09 10.16 51.52
C ARG A 627 16.59 10.31 51.76
N ILE A 628 15.99 9.32 52.40
CA ILE A 628 14.56 9.36 52.78
C ILE A 628 14.36 10.38 53.91
N ALA A 629 15.22 10.37 54.93
CA ALA A 629 15.12 11.31 56.05
C ALA A 629 15.27 12.77 55.59
N SER A 630 16.21 13.09 54.70
CA SER A 630 16.45 14.47 54.25
C SER A 630 15.32 15.02 53.38
N VAL A 631 14.78 14.22 52.45
CA VAL A 631 13.64 14.63 51.61
C VAL A 631 12.35 14.75 52.43
N PHE A 632 12.14 13.84 53.38
CA PHE A 632 10.99 13.89 54.29
C PHE A 632 11.05 15.12 55.21
N THR A 633 12.23 15.44 55.75
CA THR A 633 12.44 16.62 56.61
C THR A 633 12.29 17.92 55.81
N LEU A 634 12.85 18.00 54.60
CA LEU A 634 12.70 19.16 53.73
C LEU A 634 11.24 19.38 53.28
N GLY A 635 10.52 18.28 53.04
CA GLY A 635 9.08 18.29 52.76
C GLY A 635 8.26 18.80 53.94
N LEU A 636 8.52 18.31 55.15
CA LEU A 636 7.86 18.77 56.39
C LEU A 636 8.16 20.23 56.71
N VAL A 637 9.40 20.66 56.56
CA VAL A 637 9.82 22.05 56.77
C VAL A 637 9.16 22.96 55.74
N SER A 638 9.12 22.59 54.45
CA SER A 638 8.42 23.37 53.42
C SER A 638 6.92 23.47 53.68
N LEU A 639 6.28 22.37 54.11
CA LEU A 639 4.85 22.36 54.44
C LEU A 639 4.57 23.23 55.68
N GLY A 640 5.45 23.18 56.69
CA GLY A 640 5.37 24.00 57.89
C GLY A 640 5.54 25.49 57.60
N VAL A 641 6.48 25.85 56.74
CA VAL A 641 6.68 27.24 56.28
C VAL A 641 5.49 27.72 55.48
N ALA A 642 4.93 26.89 54.58
CA ALA A 642 3.72 27.23 53.82
C ALA A 642 2.50 27.43 54.75
N TYR A 643 2.35 26.60 55.78
CA TYR A 643 1.29 26.73 56.78
C TYR A 643 1.42 28.00 57.63
N LEU A 644 2.63 28.32 58.09
CA LEU A 644 2.92 29.55 58.83
C LEU A 644 2.64 30.80 58.00
N TYR A 645 3.04 30.80 56.73
CA TYR A 645 2.77 31.91 55.81
C TYR A 645 1.26 32.13 55.60
N HIS A 646 0.52 31.03 55.41
CA HIS A 646 -0.94 31.08 55.26
C HIS A 646 -1.67 31.51 56.55
N ARG A 647 -1.14 31.15 57.73
CA ARG A 647 -1.67 31.58 59.04
C ARG A 647 -1.44 33.08 59.29
N HIS A 648 -0.29 33.60 58.92
CA HIS A 648 0.01 35.03 59.07
C HIS A 648 -0.72 35.90 58.02
N ALA A 649 -0.99 35.38 56.82
CA ALA A 649 -1.83 36.06 55.83
C ALA A 649 -3.28 36.23 56.32
N LYS A 650 -3.86 35.24 57.01
CA LYS A 650 -5.19 35.36 57.63
C LYS A 650 -5.26 36.28 58.87
N ALA A 651 -4.15 36.46 59.57
CA ALA A 651 -4.08 37.35 60.73
C ALA A 651 -3.91 38.83 60.35
N ALA A 652 -3.50 39.13 59.11
CA ALA A 652 -3.34 40.48 58.58
C ALA A 652 -4.60 41.04 57.88
N GLU A 653 -5.62 40.20 57.65
CA GLU A 653 -6.91 40.59 57.04
C GLU A 653 -8.08 40.68 58.04
N ALA A 654 -7.82 40.52 59.34
CA ALA A 654 -8.81 40.86 60.36
C ALA A 654 -8.74 42.38 60.64
N PRO A 655 -9.78 43.16 60.34
CA PRO A 655 -9.80 44.59 60.67
C PRO A 655 -9.70 44.75 62.18
N GLY A 656 -8.80 45.63 62.62
CA GLY A 656 -8.93 46.26 63.93
C GLY A 656 -10.13 47.21 63.87
N ASP A 657 -11.07 46.95 64.78
CA ASP A 657 -12.33 47.66 65.10
C ASP A 657 -13.48 47.61 64.09
#